data_AF-A0A2D6BL03-F1
#
_entry.id   AF-A0A2D6BL03-F1
#
_cell.length_a   1.000
_cell.length_b   1.000
_cell.length_c   1.000
_cell.angle_alpha   90.00
_cell.angle_beta   90.00
_cell.angle_gamma   90.00
#
_symmetry.space_group_name_H-M   'P 1'
#
loop_
_entity.id
_entity.type
_entity.pdbx_description
1 polymer ?
#
loop_
_entity_poly.entity_id
_entity_poly.type
_entity_poly.pdbx_seq_one_letter_code
_entity_poly.pdbx_strand_id
1 'polypeptide(L)'
;MPLLRIAVLTLALVAPAASQGHTFVPNLIYATVLDQFGGTWDLNLDLYIPNGLSATAPCVVWIHGGGWQTGSRFPANVQDVANAGYVVASIDYRLSWQMPWPAQIHDCKGAVRWLRANASTYNIDPDRIGAWGSSAGGHLAAFLGVSGGLGTVRVGQLSVDLEGVTGGNLGFSSRVQAVYDWYGPTDFLRMSQYPSNLDHDSPTSPEAWLVAASIQTAPEAVRSANPIAFISHEDPPMVIQHGTTDHLVPYDQGAELFRVGREDFGLDWSMVTVQNGGHGGAGFSRPDVTAFFDVRLMNTPATTVSVTSSGAVPEAGGAGTFTVSRVGAMTQALPVRLAFVGTAIAGEDFVALPTVATIPAGAASITLVASAVPDLLVEGDEIIRVALRPSSAYRLAASATTADLVLVDDDAAAGLPVVEVGSVNRTATEGGGAATFRVTRTGPTTSALTVRYRMGGTAIPGLDHDLLAGDALIAAGASFADLVLTPVDDASVEFTEMFSVELLPGPDYAVGANPNGSGRLYDDDRTPALPLVNAAAADDDPSEPAAVGGFKLYRTGDVSGSLTVNVVAVGTAGAGIDYQAIAPTVTFPAGQNWQRVFIQPIDDALLEGDEYVTLFVLPGAGYQVGAQPSRRFLLQDDEAVVPATAPVMLDVPAVVLGRPASFTIGGAPGTPYELFVSFAPAYLPISPYPVLVDLFTLTSLGNGTLSSAGSGVVTIPLPESPVAGGIELWFQALTLPGGGVALTNRAVRRLHFR
;
A
#
# COMPACT_ATOMS: atom_id res chain seq x y z
N MET A 1 76.47 -6.76 -10.84
CA MET A 1 75.71 -7.11 -9.61
C MET A 1 74.39 -6.36 -9.63
N PRO A 2 73.24 -7.00 -9.94
CA PRO A 2 71.94 -6.38 -9.81
C PRO A 2 71.16 -6.92 -8.61
N LEU A 3 70.31 -6.04 -8.08
CA LEU A 3 69.49 -6.17 -6.88
C LEU A 3 68.34 -7.18 -7.05
N LEU A 4 68.16 -8.06 -6.06
CA LEU A 4 67.03 -8.97 -5.93
C LEU A 4 65.95 -8.28 -5.07
N ARG A 5 64.79 -7.96 -5.66
CA ARG A 5 63.60 -7.52 -4.92
C ARG A 5 62.95 -8.73 -4.27
N ILE A 6 62.94 -8.78 -2.93
CA ILE A 6 62.16 -9.75 -2.15
C ILE A 6 60.75 -9.20 -2.00
N ALA A 7 59.77 -9.88 -2.59
CA ALA A 7 58.36 -9.64 -2.34
C ALA A 7 57.97 -10.35 -1.03
N VAL A 8 57.55 -9.58 -0.03
CA VAL A 8 56.94 -10.11 1.20
C VAL A 8 55.49 -10.40 0.89
N LEU A 9 55.12 -11.69 0.85
CA LEU A 9 53.74 -12.14 0.78
C LEU A 9 53.13 -11.99 2.18
N THR A 10 52.32 -10.96 2.40
CA THR A 10 51.44 -10.87 3.58
C THR A 10 50.26 -11.83 3.37
N LEU A 11 50.30 -12.97 4.05
CA LEU A 11 49.17 -13.88 4.16
C LEU A 11 48.11 -13.22 5.05
N ALA A 12 47.14 -12.53 4.45
CA ALA A 12 45.95 -12.10 5.17
C ALA A 12 45.16 -13.36 5.55
N LEU A 13 45.11 -13.69 6.85
CA LEU A 13 44.09 -14.59 7.37
C LEU A 13 42.73 -13.94 7.07
N VAL A 14 42.04 -14.45 6.06
CA VAL A 14 40.61 -14.20 5.89
C VAL A 14 39.94 -14.86 7.08
N ALA A 15 39.45 -14.04 8.02
CA ALA A 15 38.54 -14.52 9.05
C ALA A 15 37.37 -15.24 8.35
N PRO A 16 36.92 -16.41 8.83
CA PRO A 16 35.74 -17.04 8.25
C PRO A 16 34.59 -16.04 8.32
N ALA A 17 33.94 -15.79 7.18
CA ALA A 17 32.71 -15.01 7.15
C ALA A 17 31.79 -15.58 8.24
N ALA A 18 31.32 -14.73 9.15
CA ALA A 18 30.34 -15.13 10.15
C ALA A 18 29.20 -15.84 9.41
N SER A 19 28.94 -17.11 9.73
CA SER A 19 27.83 -17.84 9.12
C SER A 19 26.56 -17.03 9.39
N GLN A 20 25.92 -16.50 8.34
CA GLN A 20 24.64 -15.81 8.51
C GLN A 20 23.68 -16.76 9.26
N GLY A 21 22.91 -16.25 10.23
CA GLY A 21 21.99 -17.05 11.05
C GLY A 21 20.83 -17.68 10.27
N HIS A 22 20.77 -17.44 8.96
CA HIS A 22 19.76 -17.91 8.02
C HIS A 22 20.40 -18.32 6.69
N THR A 23 19.66 -19.09 5.91
CA THR A 23 19.88 -19.41 4.51
C THR A 23 19.06 -18.46 3.64
N PHE A 24 19.68 -17.84 2.65
CA PHE A 24 19.03 -16.93 1.71
C PHE A 24 18.70 -17.65 0.39
N VAL A 25 17.45 -17.57 -0.05
CA VAL A 25 16.95 -18.18 -1.31
C VAL A 25 16.35 -17.06 -2.18
N PRO A 26 17.10 -16.53 -3.16
CA PRO A 26 16.64 -15.43 -3.98
C PRO A 26 15.80 -15.87 -5.20
N ASN A 27 15.06 -14.91 -5.75
CA ASN A 27 14.45 -14.93 -7.09
C ASN A 27 13.41 -16.02 -7.32
N LEU A 28 12.65 -16.41 -6.30
CA LEU A 28 11.57 -17.40 -6.46
C LEU A 28 10.37 -16.75 -7.12
N ILE A 29 9.97 -17.22 -8.30
CA ILE A 29 8.79 -16.71 -9.01
C ILE A 29 7.54 -17.27 -8.34
N TYR A 30 6.68 -16.40 -7.80
CA TYR A 30 5.40 -16.80 -7.23
C TYR A 30 4.22 -16.58 -8.18
N ALA A 31 4.38 -15.69 -9.16
CA ALA A 31 3.41 -15.47 -10.22
C ALA A 31 4.06 -14.87 -11.47
N THR A 32 3.48 -15.18 -12.62
CA THR A 32 3.73 -14.47 -13.88
C THR A 32 2.45 -13.74 -14.24
N VAL A 33 2.49 -12.42 -14.36
CA VAL A 33 1.34 -11.54 -14.53
C VAL A 33 1.50 -10.69 -15.78
N LEU A 34 0.40 -10.09 -16.23
CA LEU A 34 0.44 -9.08 -17.28
C LEU A 34 0.50 -7.68 -16.64
N ASP A 35 1.31 -6.81 -17.23
CA ASP A 35 1.21 -5.37 -17.04
C ASP A 35 0.06 -4.79 -17.88
N GLN A 36 -0.23 -3.50 -17.67
CA GLN A 36 -1.31 -2.78 -18.35
C GLN A 36 -1.08 -2.61 -19.85
N PHE A 37 0.12 -2.90 -20.35
CA PHE A 37 0.50 -2.85 -21.77
C PHE A 37 0.49 -4.25 -22.42
N GLY A 38 0.16 -5.30 -21.67
CA GLY A 38 0.17 -6.69 -22.15
C GLY A 38 1.56 -7.34 -22.11
N GLY A 39 2.55 -6.66 -21.55
CA GLY A 39 3.86 -7.23 -21.23
C GLY A 39 3.75 -8.26 -20.11
N THR A 40 4.57 -9.30 -20.19
CA THR A 40 4.63 -10.32 -19.13
C THR A 40 5.67 -9.92 -18.09
N TRP A 41 5.30 -10.03 -16.81
CA TRP A 41 6.14 -9.69 -15.68
C TRP A 41 6.15 -10.82 -14.66
N ASP A 42 7.33 -11.24 -14.23
CA ASP A 42 7.48 -12.19 -13.14
C ASP A 42 7.49 -11.45 -11.81
N LEU A 43 6.62 -11.87 -10.91
CA LEU A 43 6.62 -11.44 -9.52
C LEU A 43 7.42 -12.43 -8.71
N ASN A 44 8.52 -11.94 -8.12
CA ASN A 44 9.43 -12.75 -7.37
C ASN A 44 9.29 -12.50 -5.87
N LEU A 45 9.78 -13.47 -5.09
CA LEU A 45 10.03 -13.34 -3.68
C LEU A 45 11.40 -13.91 -3.33
N ASP A 46 11.97 -13.38 -2.24
CA ASP A 46 13.22 -13.86 -1.65
C ASP A 46 12.92 -14.40 -0.25
N LEU A 47 13.44 -15.59 0.07
CA LEU A 47 13.26 -16.22 1.39
C LEU A 47 14.54 -16.10 2.22
N TYR A 48 14.35 -15.75 3.49
CA TYR A 48 15.35 -15.82 4.55
C TYR A 48 14.91 -16.89 5.54
N ILE A 49 15.55 -18.06 5.48
CA ILE A 49 15.15 -19.26 6.23
C ILE A 49 16.12 -19.47 7.40
N PRO A 50 15.68 -19.46 8.67
CA PRO A 50 16.59 -19.60 9.80
C PRO A 50 17.32 -20.95 9.78
N ASN A 51 18.60 -20.94 10.14
CA ASN A 51 19.40 -22.15 10.18
C ASN A 51 19.07 -22.98 11.42
N GLY A 52 19.19 -24.30 11.32
CA GLY A 52 19.06 -25.20 12.47
C GLY A 52 17.62 -25.44 12.97
N LEU A 53 16.61 -25.19 12.13
CA LEU A 53 15.22 -25.52 12.44
C LEU A 53 15.03 -27.02 12.73
N SER A 54 14.45 -27.34 13.88
CA SER A 54 14.05 -28.71 14.26
C SER A 54 12.61 -29.07 13.85
N ALA A 55 11.84 -28.08 13.41
CA ALA A 55 10.45 -28.19 12.95
C ALA A 55 10.13 -27.03 11.97
N THR A 56 8.90 -26.96 11.47
CA THR A 56 8.42 -25.80 10.71
C THR A 56 8.43 -24.52 11.56
N ALA A 57 8.69 -23.39 10.92
CA ALA A 57 8.78 -22.08 11.55
C ALA A 57 7.64 -21.16 11.09
N PRO A 58 7.18 -20.21 11.92
CA PRO A 58 6.26 -19.18 11.46
C PRO A 58 6.92 -18.34 10.36
N CYS A 59 6.09 -17.79 9.47
CA CYS A 59 6.54 -16.94 8.38
C CYS A 59 6.08 -15.50 8.54
N VAL A 60 6.91 -14.54 8.16
CA VAL A 60 6.57 -13.12 8.06
C VAL A 60 6.76 -12.68 6.61
N VAL A 61 5.71 -12.14 6.00
CA VAL A 61 5.77 -11.52 4.67
C VAL A 61 6.19 -10.06 4.84
N TRP A 62 7.35 -9.69 4.28
CA TRP A 62 7.81 -8.32 4.21
C TRP A 62 7.38 -7.67 2.90
N ILE A 63 6.74 -6.50 3.00
CA ILE A 63 6.24 -5.72 1.87
C ILE A 63 6.94 -4.36 1.86
N HIS A 64 7.65 -4.09 0.77
CA HIS A 64 8.42 -2.87 0.63
C HIS A 64 7.53 -1.62 0.48
N GLY A 65 8.04 -0.47 0.91
CA GLY A 65 7.44 0.83 0.60
C GLY A 65 7.84 1.35 -0.78
N GLY A 66 7.43 2.58 -1.11
CA GLY A 66 7.76 3.23 -2.39
C GLY A 66 6.58 3.88 -3.11
N GLY A 67 5.53 4.27 -2.37
CA GLY A 67 4.34 4.94 -2.92
C GLY A 67 3.61 4.11 -3.98
N TRP A 68 3.70 2.78 -3.90
CA TRP A 68 3.26 1.84 -4.94
C TRP A 68 3.90 2.05 -6.33
N GLN A 69 4.77 3.04 -6.51
CA GLN A 69 5.35 3.44 -7.80
C GLN A 69 6.78 2.92 -7.98
N THR A 70 7.45 2.57 -6.88
CA THR A 70 8.85 2.14 -6.85
C THR A 70 9.07 1.06 -5.77
N GLY A 71 10.29 0.50 -5.77
CA GLY A 71 10.72 -0.51 -4.82
C GLY A 71 10.72 -1.92 -5.42
N SER A 72 11.22 -2.87 -4.64
CA SER A 72 11.18 -4.30 -4.95
C SER A 72 11.41 -5.09 -3.67
N ARG A 73 11.34 -6.42 -3.75
CA ARG A 73 11.77 -7.34 -2.68
C ARG A 73 13.21 -7.13 -2.20
N PHE A 74 14.04 -6.39 -2.96
CA PHE A 74 15.43 -6.10 -2.64
C PHE A 74 15.74 -4.58 -2.66
N PRO A 75 16.59 -4.07 -1.75
CA PRO A 75 17.16 -4.74 -0.59
C PRO A 75 16.17 -4.87 0.57
N ALA A 76 16.04 -6.07 1.15
CA ALA A 76 15.25 -6.31 2.35
C ALA A 76 16.15 -6.26 3.60
N ASN A 77 15.85 -5.35 4.52
CA ASN A 77 16.50 -5.27 5.82
C ASN A 77 15.66 -6.02 6.85
N VAL A 78 15.72 -7.36 6.80
CA VAL A 78 14.84 -8.30 7.52
C VAL A 78 15.60 -9.42 8.25
N GLN A 79 16.93 -9.41 8.16
CA GLN A 79 17.80 -10.49 8.65
C GLN A 79 17.65 -10.70 10.16
N ASP A 80 17.39 -9.64 10.93
CA ASP A 80 17.19 -9.74 12.38
C ASP A 80 15.95 -10.57 12.72
N VAL A 81 14.85 -10.38 11.99
CA VAL A 81 13.62 -11.16 12.15
C VAL A 81 13.86 -12.60 11.72
N ALA A 82 14.58 -12.82 10.61
CA ALA A 82 14.93 -14.17 10.18
C ALA A 82 15.79 -14.91 11.24
N ASN A 83 16.80 -14.22 11.78
CA ASN A 83 17.69 -14.75 12.82
C ASN A 83 16.96 -15.00 14.16
N ALA A 84 15.78 -14.40 14.38
CA ALA A 84 14.93 -14.67 15.54
C ALA A 84 14.08 -15.95 15.39
N GLY A 85 14.21 -16.69 14.28
CA GLY A 85 13.55 -17.99 14.09
C GLY A 85 12.33 -17.94 13.16
N TYR A 86 12.15 -16.86 12.41
CA TYR A 86 11.09 -16.73 11.40
C TYR A 86 11.61 -17.03 10.00
N VAL A 87 10.81 -17.69 9.18
CA VAL A 87 11.01 -17.60 7.73
C VAL A 87 10.52 -16.22 7.28
N VAL A 88 11.37 -15.38 6.69
CA VAL A 88 10.93 -14.10 6.13
C VAL A 88 10.84 -14.20 4.62
N ALA A 89 9.69 -13.83 4.06
CA ALA A 89 9.46 -13.73 2.62
C ALA A 89 9.37 -12.26 2.21
N SER A 90 10.40 -11.74 1.55
CA SER A 90 10.35 -10.41 0.94
C SER A 90 9.75 -10.52 -0.46
N ILE A 91 8.67 -9.80 -0.76
CA ILE A 91 7.90 -9.99 -1.99
C ILE A 91 7.96 -8.76 -2.91
N ASP A 92 7.93 -8.98 -4.22
CA ASP A 92 7.52 -7.98 -5.20
C ASP A 92 6.00 -7.88 -5.26
N TYR A 93 5.49 -6.73 -5.68
CA TYR A 93 4.11 -6.55 -6.15
C TYR A 93 4.12 -5.63 -7.38
N ARG A 94 3.12 -5.73 -8.27
CA ARG A 94 3.02 -4.82 -9.42
C ARG A 94 2.88 -3.38 -8.94
N LEU A 95 3.75 -2.52 -9.44
CA LEU A 95 3.72 -1.08 -9.18
C LEU A 95 2.50 -0.45 -9.89
N SER A 96 2.04 0.70 -9.42
CA SER A 96 0.81 1.35 -9.91
C SER A 96 0.89 1.74 -11.40
N TRP A 97 2.09 2.01 -11.92
CA TRP A 97 2.31 2.22 -13.34
C TRP A 97 2.30 0.92 -14.16
N GLN A 98 2.52 -0.25 -13.52
CA GLN A 98 2.40 -1.56 -14.18
C GLN A 98 0.94 -1.99 -14.22
N MET A 99 0.21 -1.82 -13.11
CA MET A 99 -1.22 -2.09 -13.06
C MET A 99 -1.85 -1.33 -11.89
N PRO A 100 -2.96 -0.61 -12.09
CA PRO A 100 -3.68 0.03 -11.00
C PRO A 100 -4.28 -0.96 -10.00
N TRP A 101 -4.77 -0.42 -8.89
CA TRP A 101 -5.55 -1.14 -7.89
C TRP A 101 -6.71 -1.92 -8.54
N PRO A 102 -7.00 -3.17 -8.12
CA PRO A 102 -6.49 -3.89 -6.96
C PRO A 102 -5.28 -4.82 -7.20
N ALA A 103 -4.47 -4.60 -8.24
CA ALA A 103 -3.36 -5.50 -8.57
C ALA A 103 -2.37 -5.72 -7.43
N GLN A 104 -2.04 -4.68 -6.67
CA GLN A 104 -1.07 -4.73 -5.57
C GLN A 104 -1.50 -5.70 -4.48
N ILE A 105 -2.78 -5.65 -4.06
CA ILE A 105 -3.30 -6.56 -3.04
C ILE A 105 -3.48 -7.97 -3.58
N HIS A 106 -3.85 -8.13 -4.86
CA HIS A 106 -3.91 -9.45 -5.50
C HIS A 106 -2.54 -10.14 -5.46
N ASP A 107 -1.48 -9.38 -5.71
CA ASP A 107 -0.11 -9.87 -5.73
C ASP A 107 0.35 -10.28 -4.33
N CYS A 108 0.09 -9.45 -3.32
CA CYS A 108 0.37 -9.78 -1.92
C CYS A 108 -0.38 -11.05 -1.46
N LYS A 109 -1.67 -11.17 -1.79
CA LYS A 109 -2.46 -12.37 -1.50
C LYS A 109 -1.97 -13.60 -2.26
N GLY A 110 -1.56 -13.43 -3.52
CA GLY A 110 -0.93 -14.46 -4.34
C GLY A 110 0.34 -15.00 -3.71
N ALA A 111 1.20 -14.13 -3.16
CA ALA A 111 2.39 -14.52 -2.44
C ALA A 111 2.07 -15.32 -1.17
N VAL A 112 1.07 -14.89 -0.37
CA VAL A 112 0.63 -15.64 0.81
C VAL A 112 0.12 -17.05 0.45
N ARG A 113 -0.69 -17.17 -0.62
CA ARG A 113 -1.17 -18.47 -1.12
C ARG A 113 -0.02 -19.34 -1.60
N TRP A 114 0.96 -18.76 -2.29
CA TRP A 114 2.17 -19.46 -2.75
C TRP A 114 3.00 -19.98 -1.58
N LEU A 115 3.19 -19.18 -0.53
CA LEU A 115 3.92 -19.59 0.68
C LEU A 115 3.23 -20.78 1.37
N ARG A 116 1.90 -20.78 1.44
CA ARG A 116 1.14 -21.93 1.96
C ARG A 116 1.27 -23.16 1.07
N ALA A 117 1.16 -22.99 -0.24
CA ALA A 117 1.30 -24.09 -1.20
C ALA A 117 2.69 -24.74 -1.17
N ASN A 118 3.73 -23.96 -0.84
CA ASN A 118 5.12 -24.41 -0.80
C ASN A 118 5.66 -24.61 0.63
N ALA A 119 4.79 -24.63 1.64
CA ALA A 119 5.21 -24.57 3.04
C ALA A 119 6.14 -25.72 3.45
N SER A 120 5.86 -26.94 2.99
CA SER A 120 6.68 -28.12 3.25
C SER A 120 8.08 -28.04 2.64
N THR A 121 8.23 -27.32 1.52
CA THR A 121 9.51 -27.18 0.81
C THR A 121 10.45 -26.23 1.55
N TYR A 122 9.90 -25.20 2.19
CA TYR A 122 10.66 -24.12 2.81
C TYR A 122 10.56 -24.09 4.34
N ASN A 123 10.11 -25.19 4.95
CA ASN A 123 9.93 -25.35 6.39
C ASN A 123 9.06 -24.26 7.03
N ILE A 124 8.03 -23.81 6.31
CA ILE A 124 7.06 -22.83 6.80
C ILE A 124 5.93 -23.57 7.51
N ASP A 125 5.43 -23.00 8.59
CA ASP A 125 4.16 -23.36 9.19
C ASP A 125 3.03 -22.58 8.50
N PRO A 126 2.17 -23.23 7.68
CA PRO A 126 1.18 -22.53 6.86
C PRO A 126 0.06 -21.87 7.67
N ASP A 127 -0.10 -22.24 8.94
CA ASP A 127 -1.11 -21.68 9.85
C ASP A 127 -0.57 -20.48 10.65
N ARG A 128 0.71 -20.13 10.49
CA ARG A 128 1.38 -19.05 11.23
C ARG A 128 2.13 -18.11 10.31
N ILE A 129 1.37 -17.35 9.50
CA ILE A 129 1.89 -16.35 8.56
C ILE A 129 1.44 -14.96 8.99
N GLY A 130 2.39 -14.08 9.30
CA GLY A 130 2.15 -12.65 9.53
C GLY A 130 2.54 -11.78 8.34
N ALA A 131 2.11 -10.52 8.33
CA ALA A 131 2.51 -9.50 7.36
C ALA A 131 3.17 -8.30 8.05
N TRP A 132 4.19 -7.74 7.43
CA TRP A 132 4.90 -6.56 7.88
C TRP A 132 5.28 -5.71 6.68
N GLY A 133 5.10 -4.40 6.77
CA GLY A 133 5.50 -3.51 5.68
C GLY A 133 5.72 -2.08 6.15
N SER A 134 6.21 -1.24 5.24
CA SER A 134 6.44 0.19 5.49
C SER A 134 5.81 1.07 4.42
N SER A 135 5.26 2.22 4.78
CA SER A 135 4.64 3.17 3.84
C SER A 135 3.59 2.47 2.98
N ALA A 136 3.67 2.55 1.64
CA ALA A 136 2.85 1.77 0.72
C ALA A 136 2.80 0.25 1.02
N GLY A 137 3.89 -0.33 1.53
CA GLY A 137 3.90 -1.73 1.98
C GLY A 137 3.22 -1.95 3.33
N GLY A 138 3.22 -0.94 4.20
CA GLY A 138 2.47 -0.91 5.47
C GLY A 138 0.97 -0.87 5.20
N HIS A 139 0.54 -0.04 4.23
CA HIS A 139 -0.80 -0.05 3.65
C HIS A 139 -1.20 -1.45 3.18
N LEU A 140 -0.38 -2.11 2.35
CA LEU A 140 -0.68 -3.45 1.84
C LEU A 140 -0.67 -4.52 2.94
N ALA A 141 0.17 -4.38 3.97
CA ALA A 141 0.18 -5.27 5.13
C ALA A 141 -1.10 -5.13 5.98
N ALA A 142 -1.52 -3.89 6.27
CA ALA A 142 -2.80 -3.59 6.91
C ALA A 142 -3.97 -4.12 6.08
N PHE A 143 -3.94 -3.90 4.76
CA PHE A 143 -4.98 -4.35 3.84
C PHE A 143 -5.06 -5.89 3.77
N LEU A 144 -3.93 -6.61 3.80
CA LEU A 144 -3.92 -8.08 3.94
C LEU A 144 -4.63 -8.54 5.22
N GLY A 145 -4.44 -7.82 6.32
CA GLY A 145 -5.07 -8.11 7.61
C GLY A 145 -6.59 -8.04 7.54
N VAL A 146 -7.13 -6.93 7.03
CA VAL A 146 -8.57 -6.63 7.02
C VAL A 146 -9.32 -7.28 5.84
N SER A 147 -8.62 -7.73 4.80
CA SER A 147 -9.26 -8.25 3.58
C SER A 147 -9.01 -9.72 3.29
N GLY A 148 -8.27 -10.44 4.14
CA GLY A 148 -7.92 -11.84 3.88
C GLY A 148 -9.16 -12.71 3.62
N GLY A 149 -9.25 -13.33 2.44
CA GLY A 149 -10.41 -14.14 2.03
C GLY A 149 -11.66 -13.37 1.61
N LEU A 150 -11.64 -12.04 1.57
CA LEU A 150 -12.68 -11.24 0.91
C LEU A 150 -12.50 -11.33 -0.62
N GLY A 151 -13.49 -11.92 -1.29
CA GLY A 151 -13.58 -11.97 -2.76
C GLY A 151 -14.12 -10.67 -3.35
N THR A 152 -15.11 -10.78 -4.24
CA THR A 152 -15.79 -9.59 -4.78
C THR A 152 -16.67 -8.93 -3.73
N VAL A 153 -16.39 -7.65 -3.46
CA VAL A 153 -17.13 -6.80 -2.53
C VAL A 153 -17.74 -5.61 -3.27
N ARG A 154 -18.76 -4.99 -2.66
CA ARG A 154 -19.36 -3.74 -3.15
C ARG A 154 -18.91 -2.57 -2.28
N VAL A 155 -18.42 -1.53 -2.93
CA VAL A 155 -18.08 -0.24 -2.31
C VAL A 155 -18.92 0.81 -3.02
N GLY A 156 -20.07 1.14 -2.43
CA GLY A 156 -21.08 1.94 -3.13
C GLY A 156 -21.60 1.21 -4.38
N GLN A 157 -21.50 1.85 -5.56
CA GLN A 157 -21.84 1.25 -6.86
C GLN A 157 -20.71 0.40 -7.45
N LEU A 158 -19.46 0.64 -7.05
CA LEU A 158 -18.30 -0.12 -7.49
C LEU A 158 -18.34 -1.57 -6.96
N SER A 159 -18.11 -2.54 -7.86
CA SER A 159 -17.82 -3.92 -7.49
C SER A 159 -16.34 -4.20 -7.76
N VAL A 160 -15.61 -4.62 -6.73
CA VAL A 160 -14.16 -4.82 -6.77
C VAL A 160 -13.83 -6.22 -6.25
N ASP A 161 -12.98 -6.95 -6.95
CA ASP A 161 -12.41 -8.20 -6.44
C ASP A 161 -11.18 -7.87 -5.59
N LEU A 162 -11.19 -8.25 -4.31
CA LEU A 162 -10.05 -8.05 -3.43
C LEU A 162 -9.22 -9.32 -3.24
N GLU A 163 -9.65 -10.49 -3.69
CA GLU A 163 -8.92 -11.76 -3.50
C GLU A 163 -7.95 -12.02 -4.64
N GLY A 164 -8.39 -11.76 -5.87
CA GLY A 164 -7.62 -11.94 -7.08
C GLY A 164 -7.23 -13.39 -7.37
N VAL A 165 -6.62 -13.59 -8.53
CA VAL A 165 -6.16 -14.91 -9.00
C VAL A 165 -4.65 -14.99 -9.22
N THR A 166 -3.90 -13.94 -8.86
CA THR A 166 -2.45 -13.87 -9.04
C THR A 166 -1.76 -15.11 -8.45
N GLY A 167 -0.90 -15.73 -9.27
CA GLY A 167 -0.10 -16.91 -8.90
C GLY A 167 -0.89 -18.21 -8.73
N GLY A 168 -2.20 -18.20 -8.96
CA GLY A 168 -3.06 -19.36 -8.73
C GLY A 168 -3.11 -19.74 -7.25
N ASN A 169 -2.87 -21.02 -6.94
CA ASN A 169 -2.93 -21.59 -5.59
C ASN A 169 -4.27 -21.29 -4.86
N LEU A 170 -5.37 -21.20 -5.63
CA LEU A 170 -6.68 -20.72 -5.16
C LEU A 170 -7.34 -21.62 -4.10
N GLY A 171 -6.82 -22.84 -3.91
CA GLY A 171 -7.24 -23.73 -2.82
C GLY A 171 -6.65 -23.35 -1.46
N PHE A 172 -5.69 -22.42 -1.40
CA PHE A 172 -5.05 -21.96 -0.18
C PHE A 172 -5.61 -20.59 0.23
N SER A 173 -5.74 -20.37 1.54
CA SER A 173 -6.17 -19.09 2.09
C SER A 173 -5.13 -17.99 1.85
N SER A 174 -5.57 -16.74 1.72
CA SER A 174 -4.72 -15.55 1.73
C SER A 174 -4.69 -14.82 3.09
N ARG A 175 -5.43 -15.30 4.10
CA ARG A 175 -5.49 -14.66 5.44
C ARG A 175 -4.13 -14.67 6.14
N VAL A 176 -3.82 -13.62 6.89
CA VAL A 176 -2.64 -13.55 7.78
C VAL A 176 -3.08 -13.54 9.24
N GLN A 177 -2.21 -13.99 10.14
CA GLN A 177 -2.52 -14.19 11.56
C GLN A 177 -2.10 -13.01 12.44
N ALA A 178 -1.25 -12.11 11.93
CA ALA A 178 -0.76 -10.94 12.64
C ALA A 178 -0.22 -9.90 11.64
N VAL A 179 -0.40 -8.61 11.92
CA VAL A 179 0.06 -7.52 11.05
C VAL A 179 0.92 -6.52 11.81
N TYR A 180 2.01 -6.07 11.21
CA TYR A 180 2.79 -4.94 11.68
C TYR A 180 2.87 -3.89 10.57
N ASP A 181 2.20 -2.76 10.76
CA ASP A 181 2.16 -1.63 9.85
C ASP A 181 3.14 -0.53 10.32
N TRP A 182 4.13 -0.22 9.49
CA TRP A 182 4.93 0.99 9.63
C TRP A 182 4.39 2.10 8.74
N TYR A 183 3.73 3.09 9.37
CA TYR A 183 3.28 4.36 8.76
C TYR A 183 2.61 4.19 7.38
N GLY A 184 1.73 3.20 7.24
CA GLY A 184 0.93 3.01 6.03
C GLY A 184 -0.12 4.11 5.84
N PRO A 185 -0.38 4.55 4.59
CA PRO A 185 -1.60 5.28 4.24
C PRO A 185 -2.84 4.41 4.48
N THR A 186 -3.93 4.97 5.03
CA THR A 186 -5.10 4.20 5.48
C THR A 186 -6.43 4.76 5.01
N ASP A 187 -6.50 6.07 4.77
CA ASP A 187 -7.63 6.80 4.24
C ASP A 187 -7.16 7.95 3.32
N PHE A 188 -7.09 7.69 2.01
CA PHE A 188 -6.51 8.65 1.07
C PHE A 188 -7.29 9.97 0.98
N LEU A 189 -8.62 9.93 1.16
CA LEU A 189 -9.46 11.15 1.08
C LEU A 189 -9.16 12.15 2.20
N ARG A 190 -8.55 11.67 3.29
CA ARG A 190 -8.22 12.49 4.47
C ARG A 190 -6.76 12.88 4.54
N MET A 191 -5.91 12.43 3.61
CA MET A 191 -4.47 12.68 3.71
C MET A 191 -4.12 14.17 3.63
N SER A 192 -4.77 14.93 2.74
CA SER A 192 -4.52 16.37 2.60
C SER A 192 -5.16 17.23 3.71
N GLN A 193 -5.97 16.64 4.59
CA GLN A 193 -6.52 17.35 5.76
C GLN A 193 -5.45 17.63 6.82
N TYR A 194 -4.28 16.98 6.70
CA TYR A 194 -3.18 17.09 7.65
C TYR A 194 -1.89 17.59 6.96
N PRO A 195 -0.98 18.27 7.70
CA PRO A 195 0.26 18.78 7.12
C PRO A 195 1.14 17.67 6.51
N SER A 196 1.39 17.76 5.20
CA SER A 196 2.29 16.89 4.44
C SER A 196 3.17 17.72 3.49
N ASN A 197 4.34 17.20 3.15
CA ASN A 197 5.21 17.73 2.10
C ASN A 197 4.73 17.32 0.69
N LEU A 198 3.80 16.36 0.61
CA LEU A 198 3.19 15.90 -0.62
C LEU A 198 1.74 16.38 -0.71
N ASP A 199 1.36 16.88 -1.87
CA ASP A 199 -0.05 17.16 -2.20
C ASP A 199 -0.71 15.84 -2.60
N HIS A 200 -1.46 15.25 -1.66
CA HIS A 200 -2.08 13.94 -1.85
C HIS A 200 -3.30 13.99 -2.78
N ASP A 201 -3.94 15.16 -2.92
CA ASP A 201 -5.09 15.35 -3.82
C ASP A 201 -4.69 15.59 -5.27
N SER A 202 -3.41 15.90 -5.49
CA SER A 202 -2.83 16.04 -6.81
C SER A 202 -3.18 14.84 -7.69
N PRO A 203 -3.62 15.05 -8.94
CA PRO A 203 -3.87 13.95 -9.89
C PRO A 203 -2.61 13.15 -10.23
N THR A 204 -1.43 13.60 -9.80
CA THR A 204 -0.16 12.88 -9.94
C THR A 204 0.35 12.29 -8.62
N SER A 205 -0.44 12.33 -7.54
CA SER A 205 -0.06 11.74 -6.25
C SER A 205 0.07 10.22 -6.33
N PRO A 206 0.89 9.58 -5.47
CA PRO A 206 0.97 8.12 -5.41
C PRO A 206 -0.39 7.45 -5.28
N GLU A 207 -1.30 8.03 -4.50
CA GLU A 207 -2.66 7.55 -4.28
C GLU A 207 -3.50 7.63 -5.55
N ALA A 208 -3.41 8.74 -6.29
CA ALA A 208 -4.12 8.91 -7.56
C ALA A 208 -3.64 7.93 -8.64
N TRP A 209 -2.32 7.66 -8.69
CA TRP A 209 -1.75 6.63 -9.56
C TRP A 209 -2.20 5.23 -9.16
N LEU A 210 -2.27 4.94 -7.86
CA LEU A 210 -2.71 3.64 -7.36
C LEU A 210 -4.15 3.34 -7.82
N VAL A 211 -5.08 4.27 -7.63
CA VAL A 211 -6.50 4.04 -8.00
C VAL A 211 -6.84 4.41 -9.44
N ALA A 212 -5.84 4.90 -10.20
CA ALA A 212 -5.99 5.44 -11.55
C ALA A 212 -7.11 6.50 -11.67
N ALA A 213 -7.23 7.37 -10.67
CA ALA A 213 -8.21 8.45 -10.65
C ALA A 213 -7.78 9.56 -9.68
N SER A 214 -8.26 10.80 -9.89
CA SER A 214 -8.11 11.85 -8.88
C SER A 214 -8.95 11.47 -7.66
N ILE A 215 -8.29 11.39 -6.49
CA ILE A 215 -8.88 10.77 -5.30
C ILE A 215 -10.15 11.49 -4.83
N GLN A 216 -10.19 12.82 -4.91
CA GLN A 216 -11.35 13.63 -4.52
C GLN A 216 -12.59 13.41 -5.42
N THR A 217 -12.37 12.99 -6.67
CA THR A 217 -13.47 12.77 -7.64
C THR A 217 -13.89 11.31 -7.77
N ALA A 218 -13.16 10.38 -7.14
CA ALA A 218 -13.39 8.94 -7.26
C ALA A 218 -13.47 8.23 -5.88
N PRO A 219 -14.35 8.69 -4.96
CA PRO A 219 -14.37 8.22 -3.57
C PRO A 219 -14.66 6.73 -3.43
N GLU A 220 -15.44 6.11 -4.33
CA GLU A 220 -15.67 4.65 -4.29
C GLU A 220 -14.42 3.84 -4.65
N ALA A 221 -13.65 4.29 -5.64
CA ALA A 221 -12.39 3.66 -6.02
C ALA A 221 -11.33 3.83 -4.93
N VAL A 222 -11.24 5.02 -4.34
CA VAL A 222 -10.38 5.30 -3.19
C VAL A 222 -10.74 4.44 -2.00
N ARG A 223 -12.02 4.40 -1.61
CA ARG A 223 -12.49 3.57 -0.51
C ARG A 223 -12.23 2.09 -0.76
N SER A 224 -12.24 1.63 -2.01
CA SER A 224 -11.86 0.26 -2.35
C SER A 224 -10.39 -0.08 -2.09
N ALA A 225 -9.54 0.94 -2.02
CA ALA A 225 -8.12 0.83 -1.72
C ALA A 225 -7.76 1.23 -0.28
N ASN A 226 -8.70 1.76 0.51
CA ASN A 226 -8.46 2.16 1.89
C ASN A 226 -8.69 0.98 2.87
N PRO A 227 -7.66 0.51 3.62
CA PRO A 227 -7.84 -0.59 4.56
C PRO A 227 -8.87 -0.27 5.67
N ILE A 228 -9.00 1.01 6.05
CA ILE A 228 -9.97 1.43 7.08
C ILE A 228 -11.42 1.11 6.70
N ALA A 229 -11.72 0.94 5.41
CA ALA A 229 -13.06 0.66 4.91
C ALA A 229 -13.49 -0.81 5.06
N PHE A 230 -12.55 -1.71 5.38
CA PHE A 230 -12.78 -3.16 5.39
C PHE A 230 -12.61 -3.81 6.76
N ILE A 231 -12.48 -3.00 7.82
CA ILE A 231 -12.30 -3.49 9.18
C ILE A 231 -13.49 -4.36 9.59
N SER A 232 -13.19 -5.48 10.24
CA SER A 232 -14.18 -6.42 10.76
C SER A 232 -13.77 -6.95 12.14
N HIS A 233 -14.73 -7.49 12.91
CA HIS A 233 -14.44 -8.11 14.20
C HIS A 233 -13.58 -9.39 14.10
N GLU A 234 -13.35 -9.92 12.89
CA GLU A 234 -12.55 -11.12 12.64
C GLU A 234 -11.09 -10.81 12.29
N ASP A 235 -10.72 -9.54 12.24
CA ASP A 235 -9.40 -9.11 11.79
C ASP A 235 -8.29 -9.52 12.78
N PRO A 236 -7.10 -9.88 12.28
CA PRO A 236 -6.00 -10.33 13.13
C PRO A 236 -5.49 -9.18 14.03
N PRO A 237 -4.76 -9.52 15.10
CA PRO A 237 -4.01 -8.52 15.86
C PRO A 237 -3.09 -7.71 14.95
N MET A 238 -3.04 -6.39 15.17
CA MET A 238 -2.23 -5.47 14.37
C MET A 238 -1.48 -4.47 15.25
N VAL A 239 -0.21 -4.22 14.94
CA VAL A 239 0.51 -3.06 15.46
C VAL A 239 0.63 -2.03 14.35
N ILE A 240 0.29 -0.78 14.66
CA ILE A 240 0.53 0.38 13.81
C ILE A 240 1.64 1.18 14.49
N GLN A 241 2.71 1.52 13.77
CA GLN A 241 3.80 2.32 14.30
C GLN A 241 4.06 3.51 13.38
N HIS A 242 3.98 4.72 13.93
CA HIS A 242 3.98 5.95 13.13
C HIS A 242 4.72 7.08 13.85
N GLY A 243 5.48 7.87 13.09
CA GLY A 243 6.20 9.03 13.58
C GLY A 243 5.32 10.28 13.66
N THR A 244 5.40 11.05 14.75
CA THR A 244 4.56 12.25 14.93
C THR A 244 4.96 13.44 14.05
N THR A 245 6.11 13.36 13.38
CA THR A 245 6.63 14.37 12.43
C THR A 245 6.82 13.76 11.04
N ASP A 246 6.06 12.72 10.73
CA ASP A 246 5.99 12.17 9.38
C ASP A 246 5.24 13.16 8.49
N HIS A 247 6.01 13.86 7.65
CA HIS A 247 5.51 14.82 6.66
C HIS A 247 5.37 14.20 5.27
N LEU A 248 5.33 12.88 5.13
CA LEU A 248 5.01 12.21 3.86
C LEU A 248 3.71 11.42 3.96
N VAL A 249 3.53 10.66 5.05
CA VAL A 249 2.25 10.06 5.40
C VAL A 249 1.84 10.66 6.74
N PRO A 250 0.78 11.48 6.79
CA PRO A 250 0.37 12.10 8.04
C PRO A 250 0.15 11.09 9.15
N TYR A 251 0.61 11.41 10.36
CA TYR A 251 0.48 10.57 11.56
C TYR A 251 -0.97 10.13 11.82
N ASP A 252 -1.91 11.01 11.49
CA ASP A 252 -3.35 10.82 11.65
C ASP A 252 -3.89 9.62 10.88
N GLN A 253 -3.23 9.20 9.80
CA GLN A 253 -3.58 7.98 9.06
C GLN A 253 -3.46 6.73 9.95
N GLY A 254 -2.34 6.59 10.66
CA GLY A 254 -2.16 5.49 11.60
C GLY A 254 -3.01 5.64 12.86
N ALA A 255 -3.17 6.87 13.35
CA ALA A 255 -3.98 7.15 14.53
C ALA A 255 -5.47 6.84 14.31
N GLU A 256 -6.05 7.20 13.16
CA GLU A 256 -7.46 6.96 12.86
C GLU A 256 -7.74 5.49 12.57
N LEU A 257 -6.85 4.79 11.83
CA LEU A 257 -6.96 3.35 11.66
C LEU A 257 -6.96 2.62 13.01
N PHE A 258 -6.06 3.02 13.91
CA PHE A 258 -6.02 2.49 15.27
C PHE A 258 -7.31 2.80 16.03
N ARG A 259 -7.78 4.04 16.00
CA ARG A 259 -9.00 4.49 16.68
C ARG A 259 -10.19 3.65 16.25
N VAL A 260 -10.47 3.55 14.95
CA VAL A 260 -11.59 2.76 14.41
C VAL A 260 -11.47 1.28 14.82
N GLY A 261 -10.31 0.66 14.61
CA GLY A 261 -10.14 -0.76 14.95
C GLY A 261 -10.32 -1.05 16.44
N ARG A 262 -9.88 -0.14 17.32
CA ARG A 262 -9.97 -0.30 18.77
C ARG A 262 -11.31 0.07 19.36
N GLU A 263 -11.80 1.24 19.04
CA GLU A 263 -12.98 1.85 19.67
C GLU A 263 -14.25 1.32 19.04
N ASP A 264 -14.29 1.23 17.70
CA ASP A 264 -15.50 0.86 16.98
C ASP A 264 -15.64 -0.67 16.86
N PHE A 265 -14.52 -1.40 16.71
CA PHE A 265 -14.51 -2.86 16.51
C PHE A 265 -13.98 -3.70 17.68
N GLY A 266 -13.36 -3.08 18.69
CA GLY A 266 -12.85 -3.78 19.87
C GLY A 266 -11.66 -4.72 19.59
N LEU A 267 -10.90 -4.48 18.51
CA LEU A 267 -9.84 -5.37 18.06
C LEU A 267 -8.58 -5.29 18.93
N ASP A 268 -7.76 -6.34 18.90
CA ASP A 268 -6.47 -6.40 19.59
C ASP A 268 -5.38 -5.67 18.79
N TRP A 269 -5.59 -4.38 18.57
CA TRP A 269 -4.67 -3.51 17.84
C TRP A 269 -3.84 -2.67 18.80
N SER A 270 -2.66 -2.20 18.40
CA SER A 270 -1.80 -1.35 19.23
C SER A 270 -1.16 -0.26 18.39
N MET A 271 -1.12 0.95 18.91
CA MET A 271 -0.39 2.07 18.29
C MET A 271 0.94 2.28 19.02
N VAL A 272 2.03 2.34 18.26
CA VAL A 272 3.36 2.71 18.73
C VAL A 272 3.71 4.06 18.13
N THR A 273 3.52 5.11 18.92
CA THR A 273 3.86 6.48 18.53
C THR A 273 5.35 6.72 18.67
N VAL A 274 6.03 7.01 17.57
CA VAL A 274 7.44 7.42 17.57
C VAL A 274 7.49 8.95 17.70
N GLN A 275 7.61 9.44 18.93
CA GLN A 275 7.66 10.88 19.20
C GLN A 275 8.83 11.53 18.46
N ASN A 276 8.54 12.58 17.69
CA ASN A 276 9.48 13.27 16.79
C ASN A 276 10.09 12.37 15.69
N GLY A 277 9.49 11.20 15.44
CA GLY A 277 9.84 10.33 14.34
C GLY A 277 9.32 10.88 13.01
N GLY A 278 10.10 10.75 11.94
CA GLY A 278 9.67 11.07 10.57
C GLY A 278 9.15 9.84 9.83
N HIS A 279 9.22 9.88 8.50
CA HIS A 279 8.86 8.76 7.61
C HIS A 279 9.92 7.64 7.64
N GLY A 280 9.98 6.92 8.77
CA GLY A 280 11.02 5.93 9.07
C GLY A 280 12.19 6.48 9.90
N GLY A 281 13.27 5.72 9.97
CA GLY A 281 14.49 6.10 10.69
C GLY A 281 14.53 5.69 12.16
N ALA A 282 15.14 6.52 13.01
CA ALA A 282 15.33 6.20 14.43
C ALA A 282 13.97 6.09 15.15
N GLY A 283 13.79 4.98 15.88
CA GLY A 283 12.53 4.66 16.57
C GLY A 283 11.70 3.56 15.88
N PHE A 284 11.96 3.25 14.62
CA PHE A 284 11.38 2.10 13.92
C PHE A 284 12.26 0.86 14.11
N SER A 285 11.99 0.16 15.22
CA SER A 285 12.85 -0.88 15.79
C SER A 285 12.39 -2.28 15.37
N ARG A 286 13.28 -3.04 14.71
CA ARG A 286 13.03 -4.46 14.39
C ARG A 286 12.82 -5.34 15.63
N PRO A 287 13.51 -5.11 16.77
CA PRO A 287 13.17 -5.78 18.02
C PRO A 287 11.70 -5.68 18.42
N ASP A 288 11.02 -4.55 18.16
CA ASP A 288 9.59 -4.41 18.49
C ASP A 288 8.71 -5.25 17.54
N VAL A 289 9.10 -5.31 16.26
CA VAL A 289 8.49 -6.18 15.25
C VAL A 289 8.63 -7.65 15.64
N THR A 290 9.84 -8.09 15.98
CA THR A 290 10.11 -9.46 16.43
C THR A 290 9.32 -9.77 17.69
N ALA A 291 9.32 -8.88 18.69
CA ALA A 291 8.59 -9.09 19.93
C ALA A 291 7.07 -9.23 19.72
N PHE A 292 6.49 -8.45 18.80
CA PHE A 292 5.09 -8.61 18.43
C PHE A 292 4.82 -10.00 17.82
N PHE A 293 5.61 -10.41 16.83
CA PHE A 293 5.44 -11.72 16.22
C PHE A 293 5.78 -12.87 17.17
N ASP A 294 6.61 -12.67 18.20
CA ASP A 294 6.92 -13.69 19.21
C ASP A 294 5.67 -14.05 20.00
N VAL A 295 4.90 -13.04 20.40
CA VAL A 295 3.63 -13.22 21.12
C VAL A 295 2.60 -13.89 20.22
N ARG A 296 2.47 -13.44 18.96
CA ARG A 296 1.37 -13.81 18.06
C ARG A 296 1.60 -15.09 17.26
N LEU A 297 2.82 -15.35 16.82
CA LEU A 297 3.15 -16.46 15.92
C LEU A 297 4.03 -17.52 16.59
N MET A 298 4.97 -17.15 17.47
CA MET A 298 5.77 -18.16 18.21
C MET A 298 5.09 -18.67 19.47
N ASN A 299 4.03 -17.99 19.89
CA ASN A 299 3.28 -18.28 21.09
C ASN A 299 4.06 -18.12 22.42
N THR A 300 5.06 -17.23 22.47
CA THR A 300 5.89 -16.96 23.66
C THR A 300 5.45 -15.65 24.31
N PRO A 301 5.00 -15.59 25.59
CA PRO A 301 5.32 -16.48 26.72
C PRO A 301 4.13 -17.19 27.41
N ALA A 302 4.40 -18.23 28.20
CA ALA A 302 3.41 -18.99 28.99
C ALA A 302 2.82 -18.25 30.21
N THR A 303 3.39 -17.09 30.59
CA THR A 303 2.90 -16.30 31.71
C THR A 303 1.66 -15.51 31.30
N THR A 304 0.53 -15.72 31.97
CA THR A 304 -0.69 -14.94 31.80
C THR A 304 -0.89 -13.95 32.93
N VAL A 305 -1.56 -12.82 32.67
CA VAL A 305 -1.88 -11.79 33.65
C VAL A 305 -3.39 -11.51 33.67
N SER A 306 -3.95 -11.34 34.86
CA SER A 306 -5.35 -10.97 35.11
C SER A 306 -5.44 -9.85 36.15
N VAL A 307 -6.60 -9.17 36.21
CA VAL A 307 -6.89 -8.11 37.17
C VAL A 307 -8.27 -8.31 37.80
N THR A 308 -8.39 -7.97 39.08
CA THR A 308 -9.66 -7.98 39.84
C THR A 308 -9.75 -6.72 40.70
N SER A 309 -10.96 -6.35 41.13
CA SER A 309 -11.21 -5.19 42.01
C SER A 309 -11.90 -5.60 43.31
N SER A 310 -11.91 -4.70 44.29
CA SER A 310 -12.65 -4.87 45.55
C SER A 310 -14.15 -4.54 45.45
N GLY A 311 -14.66 -4.11 44.30
CA GLY A 311 -16.08 -3.77 44.10
C GLY A 311 -16.38 -2.28 44.23
N ALA A 312 -17.14 -1.88 45.24
CA ALA A 312 -17.58 -0.49 45.43
C ALA A 312 -17.04 0.08 46.76
N VAL A 313 -16.72 1.37 46.79
CA VAL A 313 -16.28 2.10 47.98
C VAL A 313 -16.94 3.49 48.03
N PRO A 314 -17.22 4.02 49.23
CA PRO A 314 -17.77 5.37 49.38
C PRO A 314 -16.72 6.43 49.05
N GLU A 315 -17.16 7.55 48.49
CA GLU A 315 -16.28 8.66 48.12
C GLU A 315 -15.76 9.46 49.33
N ALA A 316 -16.49 9.49 50.46
CA ALA A 316 -16.05 10.03 51.75
C ALA A 316 -14.80 9.35 52.40
N GLY A 317 -13.67 9.36 51.70
CA GLY A 317 -12.38 8.84 52.12
C GLY A 317 -12.26 7.31 52.03
N GLY A 318 -13.09 6.63 51.24
CA GLY A 318 -12.97 5.19 50.99
C GLY A 318 -11.70 4.83 50.21
N ALA A 319 -11.26 3.58 50.35
CA ALA A 319 -10.13 3.05 49.57
C ALA A 319 -10.46 1.68 49.00
N GLY A 320 -10.50 1.58 47.69
CA GLY A 320 -10.64 0.33 46.95
C GLY A 320 -9.31 -0.21 46.47
N THR A 321 -9.30 -1.45 45.97
CA THR A 321 -8.07 -2.08 45.49
C THR A 321 -8.24 -2.76 44.14
N PHE A 322 -7.21 -2.68 43.31
CA PHE A 322 -7.02 -3.55 42.16
C PHE A 322 -5.92 -4.56 42.43
N THR A 323 -6.20 -5.85 42.24
CA THR A 323 -5.20 -6.92 42.36
C THR A 323 -4.83 -7.44 40.98
N VAL A 324 -3.59 -7.18 40.57
CA VAL A 324 -3.00 -7.65 39.31
C VAL A 324 -2.24 -8.94 39.60
N SER A 325 -2.62 -10.03 38.95
CA SER A 325 -2.09 -11.38 39.22
C SER A 325 -1.42 -11.97 37.99
N ARG A 326 -0.43 -12.83 38.19
CA ARG A 326 0.19 -13.65 37.13
C ARG A 326 0.07 -15.14 37.40
N VAL A 327 -0.05 -15.93 36.34
CA VAL A 327 0.10 -17.39 36.35
C VAL A 327 1.20 -17.76 35.37
N GLY A 328 2.21 -18.51 35.82
CA GLY A 328 3.38 -18.86 35.00
C GLY A 328 4.69 -18.61 35.73
N ALA A 329 5.72 -18.14 35.01
CA ALA A 329 7.05 -17.95 35.57
C ALA A 329 7.08 -16.83 36.63
N MET A 330 7.61 -17.14 37.81
CA MET A 330 7.71 -16.19 38.93
C MET A 330 9.14 -15.77 39.30
N THR A 331 10.14 -16.23 38.56
CA THR A 331 11.56 -16.05 38.92
C THR A 331 12.07 -14.63 38.76
N GLN A 332 11.43 -13.82 37.89
CA GLN A 332 11.79 -12.42 37.64
C GLN A 332 10.64 -11.50 38.04
N ALA A 333 10.95 -10.22 38.28
CA ALA A 333 9.93 -9.19 38.40
C ALA A 333 9.23 -8.99 37.05
N LEU A 334 7.92 -8.75 37.07
CA LEU A 334 7.09 -8.62 35.86
C LEU A 334 6.42 -7.23 35.86
N PRO A 335 6.90 -6.27 35.04
CA PRO A 335 6.23 -4.99 34.86
C PRO A 335 4.96 -5.19 34.01
N VAL A 336 3.80 -4.94 34.61
CA VAL A 336 2.47 -5.04 33.97
C VAL A 336 1.98 -3.65 33.60
N ARG A 337 1.61 -3.46 32.34
CA ARG A 337 1.07 -2.22 31.81
C ARG A 337 -0.43 -2.13 32.02
N LEU A 338 -0.90 -0.99 32.50
CA LEU A 338 -2.28 -0.70 32.86
C LEU A 338 -2.78 0.52 32.12
N ALA A 339 -4.05 0.51 31.73
CA ALA A 339 -4.78 1.71 31.37
C ALA A 339 -5.98 1.85 32.30
N PHE A 340 -6.31 3.11 32.58
CA PHE A 340 -7.49 3.49 33.35
C PHE A 340 -8.45 4.15 32.37
N VAL A 341 -9.70 3.70 32.39
CA VAL A 341 -10.84 4.29 31.69
C VAL A 341 -12.01 4.30 32.68
N GLY A 342 -13.10 4.95 32.35
CA GLY A 342 -14.25 5.07 33.25
C GLY A 342 -14.69 6.52 33.38
N THR A 343 -15.58 6.78 34.32
CA THR A 343 -16.14 8.13 34.53
C THR A 343 -15.30 8.94 35.51
N ALA A 344 -14.69 8.29 36.50
CA ALA A 344 -13.84 8.93 37.50
C ALA A 344 -12.50 9.45 36.90
N ILE A 345 -12.16 10.68 37.26
CA ILE A 345 -11.01 11.50 36.91
C ILE A 345 -9.92 11.37 37.98
N ALA A 346 -8.71 11.04 37.54
CA ALA A 346 -7.56 10.93 38.43
C ALA A 346 -7.09 12.31 38.93
N GLY A 347 -7.00 12.45 40.24
CA GLY A 347 -6.62 13.69 40.93
C GLY A 347 -7.80 14.56 41.36
N GLU A 348 -8.99 14.32 40.80
CA GLU A 348 -10.25 14.94 41.23
C GLU A 348 -10.99 13.95 42.14
N ASP A 349 -11.29 12.74 41.67
CA ASP A 349 -12.17 11.81 42.41
C ASP A 349 -11.39 10.67 43.08
N PHE A 350 -10.17 10.40 42.61
CA PHE A 350 -9.25 9.46 43.25
C PHE A 350 -7.78 9.81 43.06
N VAL A 351 -6.94 9.37 44.00
CA VAL A 351 -5.49 9.52 43.90
C VAL A 351 -4.95 8.74 42.70
N ALA A 352 -4.27 9.42 41.79
CA ALA A 352 -3.75 8.86 40.55
C ALA A 352 -2.92 7.58 40.77
N LEU A 353 -3.22 6.55 39.97
CA LEU A 353 -2.58 5.24 40.00
C LEU A 353 -1.47 5.12 38.94
N PRO A 354 -0.45 4.26 39.16
CA PRO A 354 0.62 4.08 38.18
C PRO A 354 0.12 3.32 36.94
N THR A 355 0.55 3.74 35.76
CA THR A 355 0.27 3.06 34.48
C THR A 355 1.13 1.80 34.25
N VAL A 356 2.10 1.56 35.14
CA VAL A 356 2.88 0.31 35.18
C VAL A 356 2.97 -0.18 36.63
N ALA A 357 2.48 -1.40 36.87
CA ALA A 357 2.58 -2.09 38.15
C ALA A 357 3.53 -3.28 38.05
N THR A 358 4.59 -3.31 38.86
CA THR A 358 5.58 -4.38 38.80
C THR A 358 5.26 -5.47 39.82
N ILE A 359 4.86 -6.65 39.37
CA ILE A 359 4.78 -7.84 40.25
C ILE A 359 6.22 -8.24 40.61
N PRO A 360 6.62 -8.23 41.90
CA PRO A 360 8.00 -8.55 42.28
C PRO A 360 8.42 -9.99 41.92
N ALA A 361 9.72 -10.23 41.80
CA ALA A 361 10.25 -11.59 41.69
C ALA A 361 9.79 -12.44 42.89
N GLY A 362 9.34 -13.66 42.63
CA GLY A 362 8.76 -14.57 43.63
C GLY A 362 7.29 -14.30 44.00
N ALA A 363 6.70 -13.18 43.61
CA ALA A 363 5.31 -12.86 43.92
C ALA A 363 4.34 -13.34 42.84
N ALA A 364 3.12 -13.73 43.23
CA ALA A 364 2.05 -14.09 42.28
C ALA A 364 1.19 -12.88 41.86
N SER A 365 1.22 -11.79 42.64
CA SER A 365 0.40 -10.60 42.38
C SER A 365 1.00 -9.33 43.00
N ILE A 366 0.41 -8.19 42.62
CA ILE A 366 0.58 -6.89 43.27
C ILE A 366 -0.79 -6.25 43.47
N THR A 367 -0.94 -5.46 44.54
CA THR A 367 -2.17 -4.72 44.83
C THR A 367 -1.92 -3.22 44.68
N LEU A 368 -2.82 -2.55 43.97
CA LEU A 368 -2.89 -1.10 43.82
C LEU A 368 -4.04 -0.59 44.67
N VAL A 369 -3.83 0.51 45.38
CA VAL A 369 -4.83 1.12 46.26
C VAL A 369 -5.36 2.38 45.60
N ALA A 370 -6.63 2.36 45.20
CA ALA A 370 -7.36 3.52 44.70
C ALA A 370 -8.00 4.23 45.90
N SER A 371 -7.44 5.36 46.32
CA SER A 371 -8.00 6.16 47.42
C SER A 371 -8.91 7.22 46.84
N ALA A 372 -10.18 7.26 47.26
CA ALA A 372 -11.12 8.32 46.87
C ALA A 372 -10.63 9.68 47.39
N VAL A 373 -10.89 10.73 46.62
CA VAL A 373 -10.65 12.12 46.99
C VAL A 373 -12.03 12.73 47.20
N PRO A 374 -12.45 12.96 48.46
CA PRO A 374 -13.80 13.44 48.72
C PRO A 374 -13.95 14.88 48.28
N ASP A 375 -15.07 15.22 47.64
CA ASP A 375 -15.46 16.60 47.41
C ASP A 375 -16.88 16.95 47.91
N LEU A 376 -17.60 17.84 47.21
CA LEU A 376 -18.97 18.28 47.52
C LEU A 376 -19.84 18.30 46.25
N LEU A 377 -19.39 17.64 45.18
CA LEU A 377 -19.94 17.68 43.84
C LEU A 377 -20.94 16.55 43.66
N VAL A 378 -22.16 16.88 43.22
CA VAL A 378 -23.15 15.85 42.94
C VAL A 378 -22.99 15.36 41.50
N GLU A 379 -22.21 14.31 41.34
CA GLU A 379 -21.87 13.72 40.04
C GLU A 379 -22.30 12.26 39.86
N GLY A 380 -22.84 11.64 40.91
CA GLY A 380 -23.34 10.28 40.90
C GLY A 380 -22.24 9.22 40.95
N ASP A 381 -22.64 7.94 41.06
CA ASP A 381 -21.68 6.83 41.14
C ASP A 381 -20.73 6.80 39.94
N GLU A 382 -19.43 6.82 40.23
CA GLU A 382 -18.39 6.82 39.22
C GLU A 382 -17.66 5.48 39.14
N ILE A 383 -17.04 5.21 37.99
CA ILE A 383 -16.33 3.96 37.76
C ILE A 383 -14.87 4.25 37.44
N ILE A 384 -13.96 3.64 38.19
CA ILE A 384 -12.56 3.43 37.79
C ILE A 384 -12.48 2.03 37.15
N ARG A 385 -12.27 1.96 35.84
CA ARG A 385 -12.04 0.70 35.11
C ARG A 385 -10.57 0.56 34.78
N VAL A 386 -9.93 -0.48 35.32
CA VAL A 386 -8.58 -0.88 34.94
C VAL A 386 -8.65 -1.86 33.78
N ALA A 387 -7.87 -1.61 32.74
CA ALA A 387 -7.64 -2.52 31.63
C ALA A 387 -6.15 -2.92 31.56
N LEU A 388 -5.88 -4.22 31.53
CA LEU A 388 -4.54 -4.73 31.28
C LEU A 388 -4.14 -4.48 29.83
N ARG A 389 -2.90 -4.04 29.61
CA ARG A 389 -2.33 -3.88 28.27
C ARG A 389 -1.42 -5.07 27.94
N PRO A 390 -1.46 -5.59 26.70
CA PRO A 390 -0.52 -6.61 26.24
C PRO A 390 0.94 -6.19 26.39
N SER A 391 1.84 -7.16 26.52
CA SER A 391 3.30 -6.95 26.60
C SER A 391 4.02 -8.16 26.02
N SER A 392 5.24 -7.98 25.51
CA SER A 392 6.11 -9.11 25.16
C SER A 392 6.50 -9.97 26.38
N ALA A 393 6.32 -9.46 27.60
CA ALA A 393 6.64 -10.17 28.84
C ALA A 393 5.54 -11.13 29.34
N TYR A 394 4.29 -11.00 28.85
CA TYR A 394 3.15 -11.81 29.29
C TYR A 394 1.96 -11.78 28.32
N ARG A 395 1.08 -12.77 28.43
CA ARG A 395 -0.23 -12.79 27.77
C ARG A 395 -1.31 -12.29 28.70
N LEU A 396 -2.40 -11.76 28.17
CA LEU A 396 -3.60 -11.53 28.97
C LEU A 396 -4.31 -12.87 29.22
N ALA A 397 -4.91 -13.04 30.40
CA ALA A 397 -5.75 -14.19 30.68
C ALA A 397 -6.99 -14.19 29.76
N ALA A 398 -7.59 -15.37 29.56
CA ALA A 398 -8.79 -15.52 28.71
C ALA A 398 -10.01 -14.75 29.26
N SER A 399 -9.99 -14.39 30.54
CA SER A 399 -10.98 -13.56 31.22
C SER A 399 -10.30 -12.71 32.29
N ALA A 400 -11.02 -11.74 32.86
CA ALA A 400 -10.50 -10.80 33.87
C ALA A 400 -9.31 -9.97 33.35
N THR A 401 -9.43 -9.47 32.12
CA THR A 401 -8.49 -8.50 31.52
C THR A 401 -8.85 -7.05 31.85
N THR A 402 -10.06 -6.84 32.38
CA THR A 402 -10.55 -5.59 32.94
C THR A 402 -11.16 -5.82 34.32
N ALA A 403 -11.18 -4.77 35.15
CA ALA A 403 -11.88 -4.77 36.44
C ALA A 403 -12.38 -3.37 36.76
N ASP A 404 -13.57 -3.30 37.37
CA ASP A 404 -14.25 -2.04 37.70
C ASP A 404 -14.27 -1.84 39.21
N LEU A 405 -13.88 -0.66 39.67
CA LEU A 405 -14.12 -0.17 41.02
C LEU A 405 -15.12 0.97 40.95
N VAL A 406 -16.20 0.89 41.71
CA VAL A 406 -17.22 1.95 41.78
C VAL A 406 -16.92 2.88 42.96
N LEU A 407 -16.80 4.18 42.69
CA LEU A 407 -16.84 5.23 43.71
C LEU A 407 -18.30 5.61 43.88
N VAL A 408 -18.84 5.40 45.08
CA VAL A 408 -20.25 5.71 45.38
C VAL A 408 -20.30 7.14 45.90
N ASP A 409 -20.91 8.02 45.11
CA ASP A 409 -21.15 9.43 45.44
C ASP A 409 -22.02 9.49 46.71
N ASP A 410 -21.54 10.23 47.70
CA ASP A 410 -22.24 10.43 48.97
C ASP A 410 -22.72 11.87 49.21
N ASP A 411 -22.63 12.72 48.18
CA ASP A 411 -23.17 14.07 48.18
C ASP A 411 -24.65 14.14 47.80
N ALA A 412 -25.32 15.18 48.28
CA ALA A 412 -26.77 15.33 48.15
C ALA A 412 -27.14 16.55 47.29
N ALA A 413 -27.92 16.33 46.23
CA ALA A 413 -28.51 17.37 45.38
C ALA A 413 -29.51 18.32 46.09
N ALA A 414 -29.68 18.21 47.41
CA ALA A 414 -30.78 18.85 48.13
C ALA A 414 -30.67 20.38 48.11
N GLY A 415 -31.44 21.01 47.22
CA GLY A 415 -31.54 22.47 47.09
C GLY A 415 -30.81 23.04 45.86
N LEU A 416 -30.02 22.23 45.15
CA LEU A 416 -29.41 22.63 43.88
C LEU A 416 -30.43 22.52 42.72
N PRO A 417 -30.34 23.43 41.73
CA PRO A 417 -31.04 23.23 40.46
C PRO A 417 -30.51 22.01 39.70
N VAL A 418 -31.39 21.31 38.98
CA VAL A 418 -31.04 20.18 38.10
C VAL A 418 -30.97 20.65 36.65
N VAL A 419 -29.92 20.27 35.92
CA VAL A 419 -29.74 20.65 34.50
C VAL A 419 -29.78 19.45 33.57
N GLU A 420 -30.46 19.59 32.43
CA GLU A 420 -30.54 18.57 31.38
C GLU A 420 -30.34 19.21 30.01
N VAL A 421 -29.86 18.44 29.03
CA VAL A 421 -29.77 18.89 27.64
C VAL A 421 -30.75 18.12 26.76
N GLY A 422 -31.52 18.87 25.98
CA GLY A 422 -32.39 18.33 24.94
C GLY A 422 -32.01 18.85 23.57
N SER A 423 -32.34 18.12 22.51
CA SER A 423 -32.16 18.60 21.14
C SER A 423 -33.41 19.32 20.65
N VAL A 424 -33.27 20.56 20.20
CA VAL A 424 -34.34 21.34 19.54
C VAL A 424 -34.28 21.09 18.03
N ASN A 425 -33.08 21.15 17.44
CA ASN A 425 -32.80 20.72 16.08
C ASN A 425 -31.52 19.89 16.07
N ARG A 426 -31.58 18.68 15.51
CA ARG A 426 -30.46 17.72 15.47
C ARG A 426 -29.70 17.74 14.15
N THR A 427 -30.12 18.59 13.21
CA THR A 427 -29.56 18.62 11.87
C THR A 427 -29.06 20.01 11.56
N ALA A 428 -27.81 20.08 11.14
CA ALA A 428 -27.23 21.26 10.54
C ALA A 428 -26.85 20.96 9.08
N THR A 429 -26.91 21.96 8.20
CA THR A 429 -26.56 21.79 6.78
C THR A 429 -25.82 23.04 6.30
N GLU A 430 -24.72 22.86 5.58
CA GLU A 430 -24.01 23.93 4.87
C GLU A 430 -24.95 24.64 3.90
N GLY A 431 -24.71 25.93 3.65
CA GLY A 431 -25.67 26.82 2.98
C GLY A 431 -27.07 26.91 3.62
N GLY A 432 -27.29 26.27 4.77
CA GLY A 432 -28.59 25.85 5.28
C GLY A 432 -28.88 26.25 6.73
N GLY A 433 -29.44 25.31 7.50
CA GLY A 433 -29.94 25.56 8.86
C GLY A 433 -28.95 25.16 9.96
N ALA A 434 -28.93 25.89 11.07
CA ALA A 434 -28.15 25.57 12.26
C ALA A 434 -28.78 24.45 13.11
N ALA A 435 -27.94 23.69 13.83
CA ALA A 435 -28.41 22.80 14.88
C ALA A 435 -28.58 23.57 16.20
N THR A 436 -29.44 23.06 17.08
CA THR A 436 -29.71 23.73 18.37
C THR A 436 -29.97 22.71 19.47
N PHE A 437 -29.20 22.82 20.54
CA PHE A 437 -29.45 22.14 21.80
C PHE A 437 -29.99 23.12 22.83
N ARG A 438 -30.84 22.63 23.72
CA ARG A 438 -31.42 23.41 24.81
C ARG A 438 -30.96 22.84 26.14
N VAL A 439 -30.20 23.62 26.88
CA VAL A 439 -29.84 23.32 28.27
C VAL A 439 -30.96 23.86 29.15
N THR A 440 -31.67 22.98 29.85
CA THR A 440 -32.82 23.32 30.69
C THR A 440 -32.46 23.13 32.16
N ARG A 441 -32.89 24.07 33.01
CA ARG A 441 -32.80 24.01 34.46
C ARG A 441 -34.17 23.77 35.09
N THR A 442 -34.24 22.83 36.03
CA THR A 442 -35.37 22.60 36.93
C THR A 442 -34.96 22.94 38.36
N GLY A 443 -35.70 23.84 39.04
CA GLY A 443 -35.37 24.30 40.39
C GLY A 443 -35.33 25.83 40.51
N PRO A 444 -34.57 26.41 41.48
CA PRO A 444 -34.50 27.85 41.68
C PRO A 444 -34.00 28.60 40.43
N THR A 445 -34.71 29.65 40.02
CA THR A 445 -34.33 30.49 38.87
C THR A 445 -33.83 31.88 39.24
N THR A 446 -33.77 32.22 40.53
CA THR A 446 -33.51 33.59 41.00
C THR A 446 -32.11 34.12 40.64
N SER A 447 -31.13 33.23 40.55
CA SER A 447 -29.76 33.55 40.14
C SER A 447 -29.49 33.04 38.72
N ALA A 448 -28.59 33.71 37.99
CA ALA A 448 -28.04 33.16 36.77
C ALA A 448 -27.25 31.89 37.10
N LEU A 449 -27.22 30.94 36.18
CA LEU A 449 -26.51 29.67 36.31
C LEU A 449 -25.63 29.47 35.08
N THR A 450 -24.33 29.29 35.30
CA THR A 450 -23.39 28.88 34.26
C THR A 450 -23.27 27.37 34.29
N VAL A 451 -23.61 26.71 33.20
CA VAL A 451 -23.55 25.25 33.04
C VAL A 451 -22.40 24.91 32.10
N ARG A 452 -21.47 24.08 32.56
CA ARG A 452 -20.34 23.64 31.75
C ARG A 452 -20.75 22.51 30.83
N TYR A 453 -20.20 22.48 29.62
CA TYR A 453 -20.39 21.38 28.69
C TYR A 453 -19.14 21.13 27.85
N ARG A 454 -19.02 19.92 27.32
CA ARG A 454 -18.01 19.57 26.31
C ARG A 454 -18.65 19.23 24.97
N MET A 455 -17.98 19.63 23.89
CA MET A 455 -18.33 19.26 22.52
C MET A 455 -17.55 17.99 22.12
N GLY A 456 -18.14 17.16 21.27
CA GLY A 456 -17.47 16.03 20.64
C GLY A 456 -18.07 15.72 19.27
N GLY A 457 -17.65 14.62 18.65
CA GLY A 457 -18.09 14.20 17.32
C GLY A 457 -16.97 14.18 16.29
N THR A 458 -17.33 14.06 15.02
CA THR A 458 -16.39 14.08 13.89
C THR A 458 -16.25 15.46 13.26
N ALA A 459 -17.23 16.35 13.46
CA ALA A 459 -17.17 17.73 13.00
C ALA A 459 -16.19 18.56 13.84
N ILE A 460 -15.33 19.32 13.17
CA ILE A 460 -14.18 20.07 13.64
C ILE A 460 -14.58 21.53 13.89
N PRO A 461 -14.45 22.03 15.13
CA PRO A 461 -14.73 23.42 15.44
C PRO A 461 -13.80 24.38 14.69
N GLY A 462 -14.38 25.37 14.01
CA GLY A 462 -13.70 26.37 13.21
C GLY A 462 -13.46 25.97 11.75
N LEU A 463 -13.66 24.70 11.40
CA LEU A 463 -13.68 24.23 10.01
C LEU A 463 -15.11 23.96 9.57
N ASP A 464 -15.83 23.10 10.28
CA ASP A 464 -17.15 22.60 9.84
C ASP A 464 -18.30 23.32 10.58
N HIS A 465 -18.01 23.88 11.77
CA HIS A 465 -18.94 24.72 12.52
C HIS A 465 -18.26 25.78 13.39
N ASP A 466 -19.03 26.70 13.95
CA ASP A 466 -18.53 27.77 14.83
C ASP A 466 -17.85 27.28 16.13
N LEU A 467 -16.92 28.09 16.66
CA LEU A 467 -16.27 27.85 17.95
C LEU A 467 -17.21 28.20 19.11
N LEU A 468 -17.60 27.20 19.89
CA LEU A 468 -18.43 27.35 21.09
C LEU A 468 -17.56 27.45 22.36
N ALA A 469 -17.99 28.26 23.34
CA ALA A 469 -17.17 28.66 24.49
C ALA A 469 -17.03 27.59 25.61
N GLY A 470 -17.80 26.49 25.55
CA GLY A 470 -17.80 25.42 26.57
C GLY A 470 -18.66 25.71 27.81
N ASP A 471 -19.28 26.89 27.89
CA ASP A 471 -20.16 27.29 28.99
C ASP A 471 -21.50 27.83 28.47
N ALA A 472 -22.60 27.41 29.08
CA ALA A 472 -23.96 27.86 28.80
C ALA A 472 -24.49 28.73 29.95
N LEU A 473 -24.77 30.01 29.70
CA LEU A 473 -25.34 30.91 30.72
C LEU A 473 -26.87 30.89 30.67
N ILE A 474 -27.51 30.26 31.66
CA ILE A 474 -28.94 30.40 31.92
C ILE A 474 -29.14 31.67 32.76
N ALA A 475 -29.69 32.73 32.16
CA ALA A 475 -29.86 34.01 32.83
C ALA A 475 -30.76 33.94 34.09
N ALA A 476 -30.59 34.89 35.01
CA ALA A 476 -31.48 35.03 36.18
C ALA A 476 -32.94 35.20 35.72
N GLY A 477 -33.85 34.43 36.31
CA GLY A 477 -35.26 34.32 35.95
C GLY A 477 -35.55 33.36 34.78
N ALA A 478 -34.55 32.91 34.02
CA ALA A 478 -34.72 31.98 32.91
C ALA A 478 -34.63 30.50 33.36
N SER A 479 -35.28 29.62 32.63
CA SER A 479 -35.24 28.17 32.86
C SER A 479 -34.47 27.40 31.79
N PHE A 480 -33.94 28.06 30.75
CA PHE A 480 -33.13 27.42 29.73
C PHE A 480 -32.18 28.40 29.04
N ALA A 481 -31.18 27.85 28.35
CA ALA A 481 -30.34 28.52 27.38
C ALA A 481 -30.19 27.63 26.14
N ASP A 482 -30.16 28.23 24.95
CA ASP A 482 -29.96 27.51 23.69
C ASP A 482 -28.48 27.60 23.27
N LEU A 483 -27.92 26.45 22.94
CA LEU A 483 -26.63 26.29 22.27
C LEU A 483 -26.90 26.13 20.79
N VAL A 484 -26.49 27.11 19.99
CA VAL A 484 -26.66 27.10 18.54
C VAL A 484 -25.33 26.73 17.91
N LEU A 485 -25.32 25.69 17.10
CA LEU A 485 -24.17 25.27 16.31
C LEU A 485 -24.42 25.67 14.86
N THR A 486 -23.57 26.55 14.35
CA THR A 486 -23.70 27.12 13.01
C THR A 486 -22.70 26.45 12.07
N PRO A 487 -23.16 25.75 11.00
CA PRO A 487 -22.28 25.25 9.95
C PRO A 487 -21.42 26.36 9.36
N VAL A 488 -20.19 26.03 9.02
CA VAL A 488 -19.41 26.81 8.07
C VAL A 488 -19.84 26.35 6.68
N ASP A 489 -20.18 27.27 5.80
CA ASP A 489 -20.59 27.00 4.42
C ASP A 489 -19.38 27.16 3.53
N ASP A 490 -18.89 26.08 2.90
CA ASP A 490 -17.77 26.17 1.98
C ASP A 490 -18.05 25.61 0.58
N ALA A 491 -17.02 25.13 -0.13
CA ALA A 491 -17.13 24.66 -1.52
C ALA A 491 -16.57 23.24 -1.69
N SER A 492 -16.27 22.59 -0.58
CA SER A 492 -15.63 21.29 -0.49
C SER A 492 -16.72 20.23 -0.38
N VAL A 493 -16.62 19.16 -1.18
CA VAL A 493 -17.56 18.07 -1.03
C VAL A 493 -17.12 17.22 0.16
N GLU A 494 -17.95 17.21 1.19
CA GLU A 494 -17.69 16.55 2.47
C GLU A 494 -18.73 15.45 2.75
N PHE A 495 -18.41 14.56 3.68
CA PHE A 495 -19.36 13.53 4.11
C PHE A 495 -20.25 14.06 5.24
N THR A 496 -21.37 13.38 5.52
CA THR A 496 -22.18 13.70 6.71
C THR A 496 -21.39 13.43 7.98
N GLU A 497 -21.27 14.45 8.82
CA GLU A 497 -20.51 14.43 10.06
C GLU A 497 -21.41 14.40 11.30
N MET A 498 -20.83 14.06 12.45
CA MET A 498 -21.52 13.98 13.74
C MET A 498 -21.01 15.06 14.70
N PHE A 499 -21.89 15.59 15.54
CA PHE A 499 -21.51 16.39 16.70
C PHE A 499 -22.28 15.95 17.95
N SER A 500 -21.70 16.16 19.13
CA SER A 500 -22.30 15.86 20.43
C SER A 500 -22.03 16.96 21.46
N VAL A 501 -22.95 17.07 22.43
CA VAL A 501 -22.86 17.94 23.60
C VAL A 501 -23.06 17.07 24.85
N GLU A 502 -22.19 17.25 25.84
CA GLU A 502 -22.30 16.60 27.15
C GLU A 502 -22.19 17.63 28.26
N LEU A 503 -23.18 17.66 29.16
CA LEU A 503 -23.17 18.50 30.35
C LEU A 503 -22.19 17.95 31.39
N LEU A 504 -21.37 18.82 31.97
CA LEU A 504 -20.42 18.47 33.02
C LEU A 504 -20.99 18.85 34.39
N PRO A 505 -20.72 18.08 35.47
CA PRO A 505 -21.09 18.47 36.83
C PRO A 505 -20.55 19.85 37.24
N GLY A 506 -21.21 20.49 38.21
CA GLY A 506 -20.75 21.77 38.75
C GLY A 506 -21.20 22.02 40.19
N PRO A 507 -20.51 22.89 40.94
CA PRO A 507 -20.79 23.11 42.36
C PRO A 507 -22.15 23.77 42.62
N ASP A 508 -22.75 24.40 41.61
CA ASP A 508 -23.99 25.18 41.73
C ASP A 508 -25.23 24.46 41.14
N TYR A 509 -25.08 23.24 40.63
CA TYR A 509 -26.16 22.46 40.01
C TYR A 509 -25.88 20.96 40.00
N ALA A 510 -26.93 20.15 39.93
CA ALA A 510 -26.81 18.71 39.65
C ALA A 510 -27.14 18.41 38.19
N VAL A 511 -26.47 17.45 37.57
CA VAL A 511 -26.81 16.99 36.21
C VAL A 511 -27.96 15.99 36.29
N GLY A 512 -28.98 16.16 35.44
CA GLY A 512 -30.19 15.33 35.42
C GLY A 512 -30.05 14.07 34.56
N ALA A 513 -31.19 13.42 34.28
CA ALA A 513 -31.20 12.11 33.62
C ALA A 513 -30.80 12.16 32.13
N ASN A 514 -30.79 13.35 31.53
CA ASN A 514 -30.44 13.56 30.12
C ASN A 514 -29.22 14.50 30.00
N PRO A 515 -27.99 13.99 30.26
CA PRO A 515 -26.77 14.79 30.20
C PRO A 515 -26.22 15.00 28.78
N ASN A 516 -26.72 14.25 27.79
CA ASN A 516 -26.12 14.14 26.45
C ASN A 516 -27.09 14.50 25.32
N GLY A 517 -26.57 15.21 24.31
CA GLY A 517 -27.23 15.48 23.03
C GLY A 517 -26.32 15.17 21.85
N SER A 518 -26.88 14.80 20.70
CA SER A 518 -26.11 14.61 19.45
C SER A 518 -26.88 15.00 18.21
N GLY A 519 -26.18 15.34 17.13
CA GLY A 519 -26.75 15.70 15.85
C GLY A 519 -25.84 15.37 14.66
N ARG A 520 -26.29 15.74 13.46
CA ARG A 520 -25.62 15.53 12.18
C ARG A 520 -25.41 16.84 11.44
N LEU A 521 -24.25 16.98 10.83
CA LEU A 521 -23.90 18.06 9.92
C LEU A 521 -23.85 17.49 8.49
N TYR A 522 -24.52 18.15 7.55
CA TYR A 522 -24.62 17.72 6.16
C TYR A 522 -23.98 18.77 5.25
N ASP A 523 -23.16 18.30 4.33
CA ASP A 523 -22.68 19.05 3.19
C ASP A 523 -23.83 19.33 2.19
N ASP A 524 -23.90 20.55 1.65
CA ASP A 524 -24.82 20.95 0.59
C ASP A 524 -24.18 21.00 -0.81
N ASP A 525 -22.87 20.80 -0.89
CA ASP A 525 -22.15 20.64 -2.15
C ASP A 525 -22.41 19.27 -2.81
N ARG A 526 -22.23 19.25 -4.13
CA ARG A 526 -22.40 18.03 -4.94
C ARG A 526 -21.30 17.93 -5.97
N THR A 527 -20.75 16.73 -6.13
CA THR A 527 -19.88 16.41 -7.26
C THR A 527 -20.65 16.55 -8.59
N PRO A 528 -20.20 17.39 -9.54
CA PRO A 528 -20.79 17.43 -10.88
C PRO A 528 -20.62 16.08 -11.58
N ALA A 529 -21.67 15.58 -12.23
CA ALA A 529 -21.58 14.35 -13.02
C ALA A 529 -20.63 14.57 -14.21
N LEU A 530 -19.43 14.01 -14.13
CA LEU A 530 -18.42 14.15 -15.18
C LEU A 530 -18.83 13.35 -16.43
N PRO A 531 -18.56 13.84 -17.66
CA PRO A 531 -18.78 13.09 -18.89
C PRO A 531 -17.91 11.82 -18.95
N LEU A 532 -18.43 10.72 -19.49
CA LEU A 532 -17.73 9.45 -19.68
C LEU A 532 -17.10 9.40 -21.08
N VAL A 533 -15.85 8.97 -21.20
CA VAL A 533 -15.12 8.87 -22.48
C VAL A 533 -14.75 7.43 -22.81
N ASN A 534 -15.18 6.94 -23.97
CA ASN A 534 -14.88 5.59 -24.50
C ASN A 534 -14.10 5.69 -25.81
N ALA A 535 -13.33 4.65 -26.13
CA ALA A 535 -12.82 4.38 -27.47
C ALA A 535 -13.72 3.35 -28.17
N ALA A 536 -14.30 3.66 -29.34
CA ALA A 536 -15.15 2.73 -30.09
C ALA A 536 -14.66 2.49 -31.55
N ALA A 537 -15.38 1.63 -32.28
CA ALA A 537 -14.97 1.10 -33.59
C ALA A 537 -14.68 2.16 -34.67
N ALA A 538 -13.71 1.80 -35.52
CA ALA A 538 -13.16 2.55 -36.65
C ALA A 538 -14.13 2.71 -37.83
N ASP A 539 -13.86 3.70 -38.69
CA ASP A 539 -14.39 3.79 -40.05
C ASP A 539 -13.37 3.16 -41.05
N ASP A 540 -13.08 1.85 -40.91
CA ASP A 540 -12.14 1.05 -41.73
C ASP A 540 -10.68 0.99 -41.22
N ASP A 541 -10.01 -0.15 -41.49
CA ASP A 541 -8.61 -0.42 -41.14
C ASP A 541 -7.66 0.33 -42.10
N PRO A 542 -6.61 1.01 -41.60
CA PRO A 542 -5.61 1.68 -42.44
C PRO A 542 -4.73 0.67 -43.20
N SER A 543 -4.37 1.02 -44.43
CA SER A 543 -3.43 0.27 -45.30
C SER A 543 -2.53 1.23 -46.06
N GLU A 544 -1.29 0.82 -46.28
CA GLU A 544 -0.38 1.55 -47.15
C GLU A 544 -0.82 1.43 -48.63
N PRO A 545 -0.51 2.42 -49.47
CA PRO A 545 0.25 3.65 -49.19
C PRO A 545 -0.63 4.87 -48.86
N ALA A 546 -1.96 4.72 -48.66
CA ALA A 546 -2.85 5.90 -48.62
C ALA A 546 -4.14 5.80 -47.79
N ALA A 547 -4.47 4.66 -47.16
CA ALA A 547 -5.68 4.58 -46.35
C ALA A 547 -5.42 5.09 -44.93
N VAL A 548 -5.78 6.36 -44.69
CA VAL A 548 -5.75 6.98 -43.35
C VAL A 548 -6.90 6.41 -42.51
N GLY A 549 -6.55 5.60 -41.52
CA GLY A 549 -7.44 5.09 -40.48
C GLY A 549 -7.53 6.04 -39.29
N GLY A 550 -8.36 5.72 -38.31
CA GLY A 550 -8.38 6.52 -37.09
C GLY A 550 -9.36 6.06 -36.02
N PHE A 551 -8.96 6.24 -34.77
CA PHE A 551 -9.81 5.94 -33.61
C PHE A 551 -10.93 6.96 -33.51
N LYS A 552 -12.12 6.51 -33.07
CA LYS A 552 -13.18 7.41 -32.62
C LYS A 552 -13.27 7.33 -31.10
N LEU A 553 -13.07 8.46 -30.45
CA LEU A 553 -13.40 8.65 -29.05
C LEU A 553 -14.81 9.22 -28.95
N TYR A 554 -15.59 8.72 -28.00
CA TYR A 554 -16.95 9.20 -27.72
C TYR A 554 -17.01 9.71 -26.29
N ARG A 555 -17.64 10.87 -26.10
CA ARG A 555 -18.03 11.35 -24.77
C ARG A 555 -19.54 11.29 -24.59
N THR A 556 -20.00 10.81 -23.45
CA THR A 556 -21.41 10.83 -23.02
C THR A 556 -21.56 11.66 -21.75
N GLY A 557 -22.70 12.32 -21.54
CA GLY A 557 -22.88 13.28 -20.45
C GLY A 557 -22.85 14.74 -20.93
N ASP A 558 -22.31 15.65 -20.12
CA ASP A 558 -22.23 17.07 -20.50
C ASP A 558 -21.29 17.30 -21.70
N VAL A 559 -21.83 17.95 -22.72
CA VAL A 559 -21.11 18.32 -23.94
C VAL A 559 -20.98 19.83 -24.11
N SER A 560 -21.49 20.62 -23.17
CA SER A 560 -21.58 22.08 -23.30
C SER A 560 -20.21 22.76 -23.34
N GLY A 561 -19.23 22.26 -22.57
CA GLY A 561 -17.84 22.72 -22.55
C GLY A 561 -16.92 21.96 -23.52
N SER A 562 -15.76 22.55 -23.82
CA SER A 562 -14.64 21.80 -24.41
C SER A 562 -14.04 20.85 -23.38
N LEU A 563 -13.59 19.67 -23.80
CA LEU A 563 -12.99 18.66 -22.93
C LEU A 563 -11.68 18.15 -23.51
N THR A 564 -10.59 18.24 -22.77
CA THR A 564 -9.29 17.67 -23.16
C THR A 564 -9.12 16.30 -22.51
N VAL A 565 -8.97 15.29 -23.34
CA VAL A 565 -8.85 13.88 -22.95
C VAL A 565 -7.42 13.43 -23.17
N ASN A 566 -6.86 12.69 -22.21
CA ASN A 566 -5.53 12.12 -22.28
C ASN A 566 -5.60 10.78 -23.01
N VAL A 567 -4.66 10.54 -23.92
CA VAL A 567 -4.59 9.28 -24.67
C VAL A 567 -3.16 8.78 -24.79
N VAL A 568 -3.02 7.47 -24.99
CA VAL A 568 -1.75 6.86 -25.34
C VAL A 568 -1.96 5.79 -26.40
N ALA A 569 -1.05 5.70 -27.38
CA ALA A 569 -1.03 4.67 -28.40
C ALA A 569 0.17 3.74 -28.15
N VAL A 570 -0.07 2.42 -28.14
CA VAL A 570 0.95 1.38 -27.91
C VAL A 570 0.70 0.19 -28.83
N GLY A 571 1.74 -0.55 -29.23
CA GLY A 571 1.58 -1.68 -30.13
C GLY A 571 2.91 -2.24 -30.63
N THR A 572 2.86 -3.08 -31.67
CA THR A 572 4.06 -3.53 -32.39
C THR A 572 4.57 -2.45 -33.33
N ALA A 573 3.64 -1.69 -33.94
CA ALA A 573 3.96 -0.50 -34.70
C ALA A 573 4.50 0.62 -33.79
N GLY A 574 5.68 1.12 -34.12
CA GLY A 574 6.40 2.25 -33.53
C GLY A 574 5.98 3.61 -34.08
N ALA A 575 5.75 4.55 -33.16
CA ALA A 575 5.46 5.95 -33.52
C ALA A 575 6.70 6.65 -34.13
N GLY A 576 6.51 7.26 -35.29
CA GLY A 576 7.55 7.91 -36.08
C GLY A 576 8.37 6.97 -36.95
N ILE A 577 8.07 5.67 -36.91
CA ILE A 577 8.61 4.64 -37.80
C ILE A 577 7.49 4.19 -38.74
N ASP A 578 6.46 3.54 -38.20
CA ASP A 578 5.38 2.91 -39.01
C ASP A 578 4.12 3.79 -39.11
N TYR A 579 3.98 4.77 -38.21
CA TYR A 579 2.92 5.79 -38.29
C TYR A 579 3.35 7.11 -37.66
N GLN A 580 2.75 8.22 -38.09
CA GLN A 580 3.01 9.52 -37.46
C GLN A 580 2.58 9.53 -35.99
N ALA A 581 3.44 10.04 -35.11
CA ALA A 581 3.18 10.07 -33.67
C ALA A 581 1.84 10.74 -33.32
N ILE A 582 1.03 10.06 -32.51
CA ILE A 582 -0.24 10.56 -32.01
C ILE A 582 0.00 11.51 -30.83
N ALA A 583 -0.69 12.65 -30.82
CA ALA A 583 -0.61 13.60 -29.70
C ALA A 583 -1.13 12.95 -28.40
N PRO A 584 -0.51 13.24 -27.24
CA PRO A 584 -0.87 12.63 -25.96
C PRO A 584 -2.22 13.11 -25.41
N THR A 585 -2.85 14.09 -26.07
CA THR A 585 -4.17 14.60 -25.72
C THR A 585 -5.04 14.81 -26.94
N VAL A 586 -6.35 14.67 -26.75
CA VAL A 586 -7.40 14.83 -27.75
C VAL A 586 -8.43 15.80 -27.17
N THR A 587 -8.68 16.91 -27.87
CA THR A 587 -9.67 17.91 -27.41
C THR A 587 -10.99 17.69 -28.12
N PHE A 588 -12.06 17.48 -27.35
CA PHE A 588 -13.44 17.59 -27.79
C PHE A 588 -13.85 19.08 -27.75
N PRO A 589 -14.17 19.70 -28.89
CA PRO A 589 -14.76 21.04 -28.89
C PRO A 589 -16.12 21.07 -28.17
N ALA A 590 -16.49 22.24 -27.66
CA ALA A 590 -17.82 22.48 -27.11
C ALA A 590 -18.92 22.04 -28.09
N GLY A 591 -19.91 21.31 -27.58
CA GLY A 591 -21.03 20.73 -28.33
C GLY A 591 -20.75 19.40 -29.05
N GLN A 592 -19.50 18.94 -29.16
CA GLN A 592 -19.18 17.70 -29.90
C GLN A 592 -19.14 16.48 -28.98
N ASN A 593 -19.84 15.39 -29.30
CA ASN A 593 -19.87 14.17 -28.49
C ASN A 593 -18.92 13.06 -29.01
N TRP A 594 -18.17 13.30 -30.08
CA TRP A 594 -17.16 12.39 -30.58
C TRP A 594 -15.99 13.18 -31.17
N GLN A 595 -14.79 12.58 -31.17
CA GLN A 595 -13.59 13.15 -31.78
C GLN A 595 -12.79 12.03 -32.46
N ARG A 596 -12.24 12.33 -33.64
CA ARG A 596 -11.37 11.41 -34.38
C ARG A 596 -9.90 11.63 -33.99
N VAL A 597 -9.17 10.54 -33.82
CA VAL A 597 -7.71 10.49 -33.68
C VAL A 597 -7.16 9.79 -34.92
N PHE A 598 -6.41 10.49 -35.74
CA PHE A 598 -5.88 9.92 -36.98
C PHE A 598 -4.69 9.00 -36.70
N ILE A 599 -4.66 7.87 -37.40
CA ILE A 599 -3.44 7.10 -37.63
C ILE A 599 -3.06 7.35 -39.08
N GLN A 600 -1.87 7.93 -39.27
CA GLN A 600 -1.30 8.11 -40.60
C GLN A 600 -0.12 7.15 -40.74
N PRO A 601 -0.30 6.02 -41.46
CA PRO A 601 0.80 5.11 -41.78
C PRO A 601 1.93 5.85 -42.50
N ILE A 602 3.15 5.37 -42.33
CA ILE A 602 4.35 5.87 -43.01
C ILE A 602 4.74 4.83 -44.04
N ASP A 603 4.26 5.02 -45.27
CA ASP A 603 4.67 4.24 -46.44
C ASP A 603 6.19 4.25 -46.59
N ASP A 604 6.80 3.08 -46.42
CA ASP A 604 8.23 2.91 -46.60
C ASP A 604 8.58 1.87 -47.69
N ALA A 605 9.62 1.06 -47.52
CA ALA A 605 9.97 0.02 -48.49
C ALA A 605 10.48 -1.24 -47.79
N LEU A 606 10.17 -1.38 -46.50
CA LEU A 606 10.61 -2.43 -45.62
C LEU A 606 9.47 -3.44 -45.49
N LEU A 607 9.76 -4.70 -45.81
CA LEU A 607 8.83 -5.78 -45.50
C LEU A 607 8.90 -6.10 -44.00
N GLU A 608 7.90 -5.65 -43.25
CA GLU A 608 7.82 -5.73 -41.79
C GLU A 608 6.64 -6.61 -41.33
N GLY A 609 5.67 -6.86 -42.22
CA GLY A 609 4.46 -7.63 -41.98
C GLY A 609 3.38 -6.83 -41.25
N ASP A 610 2.17 -7.38 -41.15
CA ASP A 610 1.06 -6.69 -40.47
C ASP A 610 1.36 -6.43 -38.98
N GLU A 611 1.23 -5.18 -38.57
CA GLU A 611 1.49 -4.71 -37.21
C GLU A 611 0.21 -4.17 -36.55
N TYR A 612 0.20 -3.93 -35.25
CA TYR A 612 -0.97 -3.35 -34.59
C TYR A 612 -0.62 -2.17 -33.69
N VAL A 613 -1.61 -1.29 -33.50
CA VAL A 613 -1.59 -0.16 -32.57
C VAL A 613 -2.90 -0.11 -31.78
N THR A 614 -2.81 0.06 -30.47
CA THR A 614 -3.94 0.15 -29.54
C THR A 614 -3.95 1.52 -28.88
N LEU A 615 -5.03 2.28 -29.03
CA LEU A 615 -5.24 3.55 -28.33
C LEU A 615 -5.99 3.32 -27.03
N PHE A 616 -5.48 3.88 -25.94
CA PHE A 616 -6.11 3.91 -24.64
C PHE A 616 -6.54 5.34 -24.30
N VAL A 617 -7.75 5.48 -23.75
CA VAL A 617 -8.20 6.67 -23.04
C VAL A 617 -7.67 6.57 -21.61
N LEU A 618 -6.88 7.57 -21.22
CA LEU A 618 -6.36 7.67 -19.86
C LEU A 618 -7.32 8.50 -19.00
N PRO A 619 -7.32 8.34 -17.67
CA PRO A 619 -8.02 9.26 -16.77
C PRO A 619 -7.51 10.70 -16.90
N GLY A 620 -8.36 11.68 -16.60
CA GLY A 620 -7.99 13.10 -16.59
C GLY A 620 -9.06 14.00 -16.01
N ALA A 621 -8.70 15.27 -15.77
CA ALA A 621 -9.62 16.24 -15.18
C ALA A 621 -10.82 16.50 -16.10
N GLY A 622 -12.02 16.54 -15.52
CA GLY A 622 -13.25 16.89 -16.22
C GLY A 622 -13.96 15.75 -16.97
N TYR A 623 -13.52 14.49 -16.82
CA TYR A 623 -14.18 13.31 -17.38
C TYR A 623 -13.85 12.02 -16.63
N GLN A 624 -14.66 10.99 -16.85
CA GLN A 624 -14.42 9.61 -16.40
C GLN A 624 -14.12 8.71 -17.60
N VAL A 625 -13.30 7.67 -17.42
CA VAL A 625 -13.08 6.66 -18.47
C VAL A 625 -14.26 5.69 -18.49
N GLY A 626 -14.85 5.49 -19.66
CA GLY A 626 -15.99 4.60 -19.83
C GLY A 626 -15.62 3.12 -19.94
N ALA A 627 -16.63 2.26 -20.01
CA ALA A 627 -16.50 0.80 -20.03
C ALA A 627 -15.70 0.22 -21.22
N GLN A 628 -15.42 1.01 -22.25
CA GLN A 628 -14.59 0.65 -23.40
C GLN A 628 -13.41 1.63 -23.47
N PRO A 629 -12.37 1.46 -22.63
CA PRO A 629 -11.29 2.44 -22.51
C PRO A 629 -10.28 2.37 -23.64
N SER A 630 -10.31 1.34 -24.49
CA SER A 630 -9.31 1.15 -25.53
C SER A 630 -9.84 0.50 -26.80
N ARG A 631 -9.11 0.69 -27.89
CA ARG A 631 -9.39 0.10 -29.20
C ARG A 631 -8.08 -0.23 -29.91
N ARG A 632 -8.04 -1.35 -30.63
CA ARG A 632 -6.91 -1.80 -31.47
C ARG A 632 -7.20 -1.60 -32.96
N PHE A 633 -6.15 -1.25 -33.71
CA PHE A 633 -6.02 -1.27 -35.16
C PHE A 633 -4.91 -2.19 -35.61
N LEU A 634 -5.08 -2.78 -36.79
CA LEU A 634 -4.02 -3.43 -37.56
C LEU A 634 -3.54 -2.43 -38.63
N LEU A 635 -2.23 -2.29 -38.80
CA LEU A 635 -1.59 -1.63 -39.94
C LEU A 635 -1.17 -2.75 -40.91
N GLN A 636 -1.64 -2.66 -42.14
CA GLN A 636 -1.30 -3.61 -43.19
C GLN A 636 -0.13 -3.08 -44.01
N ASP A 637 0.94 -3.87 -44.05
CA ASP A 637 2.13 -3.69 -44.87
C ASP A 637 1.78 -4.02 -46.34
N ASP A 638 2.10 -3.11 -47.27
CA ASP A 638 1.82 -3.28 -48.70
C ASP A 638 3.03 -3.76 -49.53
N GLU A 639 4.19 -3.96 -48.89
CA GLU A 639 5.35 -4.59 -49.51
C GLU A 639 5.07 -6.06 -49.87
N ALA A 640 5.03 -6.35 -51.16
CA ALA A 640 4.88 -7.72 -51.63
C ALA A 640 6.13 -8.56 -51.31
N VAL A 641 5.94 -9.72 -50.68
CA VAL A 641 6.98 -10.76 -50.52
C VAL A 641 7.51 -11.18 -51.90
N VAL A 642 8.68 -10.67 -52.30
CA VAL A 642 9.43 -11.21 -53.45
C VAL A 642 10.04 -12.54 -53.00
N PRO A 643 9.76 -13.69 -53.66
CA PRO A 643 10.34 -14.96 -53.24
C PRO A 643 11.83 -14.94 -53.56
N ALA A 644 12.65 -14.62 -52.56
CA ALA A 644 14.09 -14.78 -52.62
C ALA A 644 14.42 -16.29 -52.49
N THR A 645 15.09 -16.85 -53.49
CA THR A 645 15.86 -18.08 -53.30
C THR A 645 16.97 -17.79 -52.29
N ALA A 646 16.74 -18.17 -51.03
CA ALA A 646 17.68 -17.98 -49.94
C ALA A 646 19.03 -18.68 -50.23
N PRO A 647 20.18 -18.10 -49.78
CA PRO A 647 21.40 -18.87 -49.61
C PRO A 647 21.16 -19.97 -48.56
N VAL A 648 21.40 -21.23 -48.94
CA VAL A 648 21.28 -22.39 -48.04
C VAL A 648 22.64 -22.64 -47.39
N MET A 649 22.68 -22.62 -46.05
CA MET A 649 23.83 -23.10 -45.28
C MET A 649 23.96 -24.61 -45.44
N LEU A 650 25.13 -25.08 -45.90
CA LEU A 650 25.47 -26.50 -45.92
C LEU A 650 26.51 -26.77 -44.82
N ASP A 651 25.98 -27.20 -43.67
CA ASP A 651 26.68 -27.77 -42.49
C ASP A 651 27.56 -26.86 -41.60
N VAL A 652 27.37 -27.03 -40.29
CA VAL A 652 28.24 -26.50 -39.22
C VAL A 652 28.73 -27.69 -38.39
N PRO A 653 30.01 -28.11 -38.47
CA PRO A 653 30.52 -29.13 -37.58
C PRO A 653 30.65 -28.60 -36.13
N ALA A 654 30.58 -29.50 -35.15
CA ALA A 654 30.64 -29.17 -33.73
C ALA A 654 31.89 -28.31 -33.38
N VAL A 655 31.65 -27.23 -32.63
CA VAL A 655 32.64 -26.18 -32.34
C VAL A 655 33.31 -26.43 -30.97
N VAL A 656 34.64 -26.28 -30.90
CA VAL A 656 35.43 -26.41 -29.66
C VAL A 656 36.11 -25.08 -29.34
N LEU A 657 36.00 -24.60 -28.10
CA LEU A 657 36.62 -23.34 -27.65
C LEU A 657 38.14 -23.34 -27.88
N GLY A 658 38.69 -22.21 -28.30
CA GLY A 658 40.12 -22.03 -28.59
C GLY A 658 40.63 -22.64 -29.91
N ARG A 659 39.77 -23.18 -30.78
CA ARG A 659 40.15 -23.59 -32.15
C ARG A 659 39.35 -22.82 -33.21
N PRO A 660 39.97 -22.44 -34.35
CA PRO A 660 39.24 -21.81 -35.44
C PRO A 660 38.16 -22.76 -36.00
N ALA A 661 36.98 -22.22 -36.30
CA ALA A 661 35.91 -22.95 -36.95
C ALA A 661 35.76 -22.47 -38.41
N SER A 662 35.55 -23.40 -39.35
CA SER A 662 35.35 -23.10 -40.77
C SER A 662 33.91 -23.40 -41.18
N PHE A 663 33.32 -22.50 -41.96
CA PHE A 663 31.91 -22.55 -42.37
C PHE A 663 31.80 -22.49 -43.90
N THR A 664 30.89 -23.28 -44.48
CA THR A 664 30.60 -23.25 -45.92
C THR A 664 29.30 -22.51 -46.18
N ILE A 665 29.37 -21.48 -47.02
CA ILE A 665 28.21 -20.67 -47.43
C ILE A 665 27.84 -21.07 -48.85
N GLY A 666 26.56 -21.41 -49.08
CA GLY A 666 26.02 -21.76 -50.40
C GLY A 666 25.02 -20.71 -50.91
N GLY A 667 25.05 -20.40 -52.20
CA GLY A 667 24.16 -19.43 -52.85
C GLY A 667 24.37 -19.36 -54.36
N ALA A 668 23.69 -18.44 -55.05
CA ALA A 668 23.84 -18.30 -56.50
C ALA A 668 25.27 -17.82 -56.86
N PRO A 669 25.91 -18.35 -57.93
CA PRO A 669 27.24 -17.92 -58.35
C PRO A 669 27.30 -16.41 -58.61
N GLY A 670 28.35 -15.74 -58.15
CA GLY A 670 28.51 -14.29 -58.33
C GLY A 670 27.79 -13.42 -57.29
N THR A 671 27.08 -14.01 -56.32
CA THR A 671 26.42 -13.25 -55.25
C THR A 671 27.46 -12.68 -54.27
N PRO A 672 27.48 -11.36 -54.03
CA PRO A 672 28.32 -10.76 -52.99
C PRO A 672 27.74 -11.06 -51.61
N TYR A 673 28.61 -11.32 -50.64
CA TYR A 673 28.22 -11.55 -49.25
C TYR A 673 29.11 -10.76 -48.30
N GLU A 674 28.55 -10.42 -47.15
CA GLU A 674 29.29 -9.87 -46.01
C GLU A 674 28.87 -10.60 -44.72
N LEU A 675 29.87 -10.96 -43.90
CA LEU A 675 29.64 -11.74 -42.69
C LEU A 675 29.92 -10.90 -41.44
N PHE A 676 28.94 -10.87 -40.54
CA PHE A 676 29.06 -10.19 -39.26
C PHE A 676 28.94 -11.16 -38.08
N VAL A 677 29.68 -10.87 -37.03
CA VAL A 677 29.56 -11.55 -35.74
C VAL A 677 29.30 -10.51 -34.68
N SER A 678 28.35 -10.81 -33.80
CA SER A 678 28.09 -10.03 -32.60
C SER A 678 28.07 -10.95 -31.39
N PHE A 679 28.51 -10.44 -30.25
CA PHE A 679 28.40 -11.14 -28.99
C PHE A 679 27.05 -10.73 -28.35
N ALA A 680 26.30 -11.70 -27.83
CA ALA A 680 25.05 -11.39 -27.13
C ALA A 680 25.33 -10.46 -25.93
N PRO A 681 24.39 -9.57 -25.56
CA PRO A 681 24.60 -8.61 -24.48
C PRO A 681 24.97 -9.31 -23.17
N ALA A 682 26.07 -8.88 -22.56
CA ALA A 682 26.52 -9.34 -21.25
C ALA A 682 26.32 -8.22 -20.22
N TYR A 683 25.68 -8.55 -19.09
CA TYR A 683 25.59 -7.67 -17.94
C TYR A 683 26.98 -7.51 -17.30
N LEU A 684 27.58 -6.32 -17.41
CA LEU A 684 28.76 -5.96 -16.64
C LEU A 684 28.32 -5.20 -15.38
N PRO A 685 28.65 -5.69 -14.18
CA PRO A 685 28.24 -5.05 -12.94
C PRO A 685 29.19 -3.88 -12.66
N ILE A 686 28.83 -2.68 -13.11
CA ILE A 686 29.46 -1.44 -12.69
C ILE A 686 28.41 -0.62 -11.92
N SER A 687 28.49 -0.68 -10.59
CA SER A 687 27.67 0.06 -9.62
C SER A 687 27.55 1.58 -9.94
N PRO A 688 26.46 2.30 -9.53
CA PRO A 688 25.25 1.86 -8.83
C PRO A 688 24.00 1.77 -9.73
N TYR A 689 24.15 1.79 -11.05
CA TYR A 689 23.06 1.57 -12.01
C TYR A 689 23.45 0.44 -12.95
N PRO A 690 22.58 -0.56 -13.22
CA PRO A 690 22.78 -1.43 -14.36
C PRO A 690 22.69 -0.57 -15.61
N VAL A 691 23.84 -0.25 -16.21
CA VAL A 691 23.86 0.30 -17.56
C VAL A 691 23.74 -0.89 -18.50
N LEU A 692 22.67 -0.91 -19.29
CA LEU A 692 22.63 -1.66 -20.54
C LEU A 692 23.75 -1.08 -21.41
N VAL A 693 24.93 -1.68 -21.36
CA VAL A 693 25.95 -1.39 -22.36
C VAL A 693 25.59 -2.25 -23.55
N ASP A 694 24.83 -1.65 -24.46
CA ASP A 694 24.54 -2.26 -25.74
C ASP A 694 25.83 -2.28 -26.57
N LEU A 695 26.60 -3.37 -26.45
CA LEU A 695 27.79 -3.59 -27.27
C LEU A 695 27.36 -4.14 -28.64
N PHE A 696 26.53 -3.40 -29.38
CA PHE A 696 26.38 -3.62 -30.83
C PHE A 696 27.66 -3.15 -31.55
N THR A 697 28.77 -3.83 -31.30
CA THR A 697 29.92 -3.79 -32.21
C THR A 697 29.85 -5.02 -33.11
N LEU A 698 29.04 -4.91 -34.18
CA LEU A 698 29.12 -5.81 -35.32
C LEU A 698 30.53 -5.69 -35.89
N THR A 699 31.34 -6.74 -35.74
CA THR A 699 32.66 -6.78 -36.37
C THR A 699 32.53 -7.52 -37.69
N SER A 700 32.75 -6.83 -38.81
CA SER A 700 32.85 -7.48 -40.12
C SER A 700 34.07 -8.39 -40.12
N LEU A 701 33.86 -9.70 -40.30
CA LEU A 701 34.95 -10.67 -40.35
C LEU A 701 35.48 -10.86 -41.78
N GLY A 702 34.77 -10.36 -42.78
CA GLY A 702 35.19 -10.36 -44.18
C GLY A 702 34.03 -10.22 -45.16
N ASN A 703 34.37 -9.83 -46.39
CA ASN A 703 33.47 -9.71 -47.54
C ASN A 703 34.02 -10.49 -48.74
N GLY A 704 33.14 -10.90 -49.66
CA GLY A 704 33.56 -11.63 -50.85
C GLY A 704 32.43 -11.92 -51.84
N THR A 705 32.76 -12.61 -52.93
CA THR A 705 31.79 -13.06 -53.94
C THR A 705 31.82 -14.58 -54.02
N LEU A 706 30.66 -15.23 -54.05
CA LEU A 706 30.58 -16.68 -54.18
C LEU A 706 31.21 -17.14 -55.49
N SER A 707 31.98 -18.23 -55.42
CA SER A 707 32.68 -18.83 -56.57
C SER A 707 31.70 -19.27 -57.67
N SER A 708 32.21 -19.67 -58.84
CA SER A 708 31.37 -20.18 -59.95
C SER A 708 30.55 -21.42 -59.60
N ALA A 709 30.90 -22.14 -58.53
CA ALA A 709 30.14 -23.26 -57.98
C ALA A 709 29.07 -22.84 -56.96
N GLY A 710 28.96 -21.55 -56.65
CA GLY A 710 27.99 -21.03 -55.68
C GLY A 710 28.37 -21.23 -54.21
N SER A 711 29.63 -21.58 -53.91
CA SER A 711 30.10 -21.81 -52.52
C SER A 711 31.32 -20.99 -52.13
N GLY A 712 31.44 -20.65 -50.85
CA GLY A 712 32.60 -20.00 -50.22
C GLY A 712 32.89 -20.55 -48.81
N VAL A 713 34.13 -20.44 -48.33
CA VAL A 713 34.53 -20.90 -46.98
C VAL A 713 35.08 -19.74 -46.17
N VAL A 714 34.58 -19.55 -44.95
CA VAL A 714 35.05 -18.52 -44.00
C VAL A 714 35.50 -19.17 -42.71
N THR A 715 36.64 -18.74 -42.17
CA THR A 715 37.21 -19.26 -40.91
C THR A 715 37.21 -18.16 -39.86
N ILE A 716 36.67 -18.44 -38.68
CA ILE A 716 36.52 -17.48 -37.58
C ILE A 716 37.36 -17.94 -36.38
N PRO A 717 38.22 -17.07 -35.81
CA PRO A 717 38.90 -17.35 -34.54
C PRO A 717 37.89 -17.26 -33.39
N LEU A 718 37.92 -18.22 -32.47
CA LEU A 718 37.01 -18.28 -31.32
C LEU A 718 37.75 -17.96 -30.02
N PRO A 719 37.09 -17.29 -29.05
CA PRO A 719 37.70 -16.96 -27.77
C PRO A 719 38.04 -18.21 -26.94
N GLU A 720 39.06 -18.10 -26.09
CA GLU A 720 39.52 -19.20 -25.22
C GLU A 720 38.70 -19.37 -23.93
N SER A 721 37.78 -18.43 -23.61
CA SER A 721 36.96 -18.44 -22.39
C SER A 721 35.45 -18.41 -22.71
N PRO A 722 34.59 -19.10 -21.93
CA PRO A 722 33.16 -19.15 -22.18
C PRO A 722 32.49 -17.80 -21.94
N VAL A 723 31.72 -17.31 -22.92
CA VAL A 723 30.90 -16.09 -22.82
C VAL A 723 29.50 -16.48 -22.35
N ALA A 724 29.04 -15.91 -21.23
CA ALA A 724 27.68 -16.11 -20.74
C ALA A 724 26.68 -15.51 -21.76
N GLY A 725 25.88 -16.37 -22.41
CA GLY A 725 24.89 -15.97 -23.43
C GLY A 725 25.08 -16.58 -24.83
N GLY A 726 26.25 -17.18 -25.11
CA GLY A 726 26.55 -17.76 -26.43
C GLY A 726 27.08 -16.76 -27.46
N ILE A 727 27.33 -17.22 -28.70
CA ILE A 727 27.71 -16.35 -29.84
C ILE A 727 26.58 -16.41 -30.88
N GLU A 728 26.22 -15.26 -31.43
CA GLU A 728 25.25 -15.14 -32.52
C GLU A 728 25.96 -14.74 -33.83
N LEU A 729 25.73 -15.54 -34.88
CA LEU A 729 26.26 -15.28 -36.21
C LEU A 729 25.16 -14.64 -37.07
N TRP A 730 25.50 -13.55 -37.75
CA TRP A 730 24.59 -12.76 -38.57
C TRP A 730 25.09 -12.75 -40.03
N PHE A 731 24.23 -13.14 -40.96
CA PHE A 731 24.54 -13.16 -42.40
C PHE A 731 23.74 -12.08 -43.14
N GLN A 732 24.40 -11.35 -44.04
CA GLN A 732 23.75 -10.36 -44.90
C GLN A 732 24.21 -10.51 -46.36
N ALA A 733 23.25 -10.60 -47.29
CA ALA A 733 23.51 -10.45 -48.71
C ALA A 733 23.38 -8.97 -49.08
N LEU A 734 24.42 -8.37 -49.65
CA LEU A 734 24.36 -6.96 -50.10
C LEU A 734 23.77 -6.88 -51.50
N THR A 735 22.68 -6.13 -51.66
CA THR A 735 22.30 -5.58 -52.97
C THR A 735 22.33 -4.06 -52.85
N LEU A 736 23.21 -3.37 -53.58
CA LEU A 736 23.20 -1.91 -53.63
C LEU A 736 23.33 -1.40 -55.06
N PRO A 737 22.51 -0.40 -55.40
CA PRO A 737 23.06 0.88 -55.84
C PRO A 737 22.45 2.03 -55.03
N GLY A 738 23.28 2.75 -54.27
CA GLY A 738 22.85 3.95 -53.54
C GLY A 738 23.59 4.30 -52.25
N GLY A 739 24.49 3.44 -51.74
CA GLY A 739 25.40 3.80 -50.64
C GLY A 739 24.78 3.92 -49.25
N GLY A 740 23.48 3.65 -49.08
CA GLY A 740 22.87 3.39 -47.77
C GLY A 740 22.96 1.91 -47.40
N VAL A 741 23.27 1.59 -46.15
CA VAL A 741 23.32 0.20 -45.65
C VAL A 741 21.88 -0.25 -45.37
N ALA A 742 21.29 -1.05 -46.27
CA ALA A 742 20.00 -1.69 -46.05
C ALA A 742 20.19 -3.14 -45.56
N LEU A 743 19.63 -3.48 -44.39
CA LEU A 743 19.69 -4.81 -43.76
C LEU A 743 18.60 -5.74 -44.32
N THR A 744 18.68 -6.09 -45.60
CA THR A 744 17.52 -6.63 -46.34
C THR A 744 17.34 -8.15 -46.33
N ASN A 745 17.96 -8.91 -45.40
CA ASN A 745 17.53 -10.27 -45.03
C ASN A 745 18.45 -10.85 -43.96
N ARG A 746 17.92 -11.16 -42.77
CA ARG A 746 18.70 -11.70 -41.63
C ARG A 746 18.38 -13.17 -41.41
N ALA A 747 19.36 -14.05 -41.64
CA ALA A 747 19.35 -15.39 -41.06
C ALA A 747 20.18 -15.36 -39.77
N VAL A 748 19.55 -15.63 -38.62
CA VAL A 748 20.21 -15.64 -37.30
C VAL A 748 20.33 -17.07 -36.81
N ARG A 749 21.53 -17.49 -36.43
CA ARG A 749 21.72 -18.73 -35.66
C ARG A 749 22.54 -18.47 -34.42
N ARG A 750 21.95 -18.82 -33.27
CA ARG A 750 22.63 -18.86 -31.97
C ARG A 750 23.39 -20.18 -31.83
N LEU A 751 24.69 -20.08 -31.54
CA LEU A 751 25.52 -21.25 -31.23
C LEU A 751 25.62 -21.40 -29.70
N HIS A 752 25.25 -22.57 -29.21
CA HIS A 752 25.49 -22.96 -27.82
C HIS A 752 26.79 -23.78 -27.75
N PHE A 753 27.72 -23.36 -26.90
CA PHE A 753 28.94 -24.10 -26.60
C PHE A 753 28.61 -25.26 -25.64
N ARG A 754 29.26 -26.42 -25.82
CA ARG A 754 29.24 -27.52 -24.85
C ARG A 754 30.51 -27.54 -24.03
#